data_AF-A0A1H6HQK4-F1
#
_entry.id   AF-A0A1H6HQK4-F1
#
_cell.length_a   1.000
_cell.length_b   1.000
_cell.length_c   1.000
_cell.angle_alpha   90.00
_cell.angle_beta   90.00
_cell.angle_gamma   90.00
#
_symmetry.space_group_name_H-M   'P 1'
#
loop_
_entity.id
_entity.type
_entity.pdbx_description
1 polymer ?
#
loop_
_entity_poly.entity_id
_entity_poly.type
_entity_poly.pdbx_seq_one_letter_code
_entity_poly.pdbx_strand_id
1 'polypeptide(L)'
;MSEPEEPTDAEAGASDTDAETKTSDTDTEAGTSDADAATATGREIWIEKYRPQTLSDIHGHEDIIERLESYIEQDDLPHLLFSGPAGVGKCVTGDTPVLTGDGVRRIEDIVGDIEGFATPSSDLSVATLTDRNEFEFVAPSDVFAKETDELVTIETRDGGEFRVTPEHKLHIITEDGLEWVPAADLEAGDRVARPLSLPAPEPSSLPEPKPSSPSEPDPSSSPSMGTQSQLRWFEEMDPDRTEVTLARESLSGRISTLDVEWATGSATEPIPLSELHACDLQPNDWVPAVEAIEYVNATGHRSRSITPPTAVTPELARFVGLTISEAHIDGGEIKFYNTDEELLDAFETTARTLFEVDTERGRRKDVPYVRISSRTLTHYLEAVFDVFASASGTGTSAIGSAIVSADDASRAAFLRAVFDAEAHIAANGIIELTQRNADHITLVAYLLSTFEVPCRRKTAQKAATNGTGIERTYHTLYISGANTLETFADRIDFSIGYKADRLHEHAAKDANTNHDTIPAQMVLRELCDRLDIPVTDHLPKSLNPETPGRERYCTVLDNVVTAATDRIEDVQRGLERLERLEPMIAETTSLPATWVGTRSDLEPIETRSTIAESTGVRSDRLLEYSDGRRTPYATRALQVLDELDRPLEKAALETVQAELRTCRDLIGASNEEIVSGLTFESPDLTNLLNTDDHAVRTVTRFERVAEQLRVAALDRLSVETIELLETASRIADAELYYDRVESVDHVETEERVYDLTVPETRNYVAGEVPTVMHNTTSATAIAREIYGDDWRGNFLELNASDQRGIDVVRDRIKNFARSSFGGYDHRLIFLDEADSLTDDAQSALRRTMEQFSDNTRFILSCNYSSKIIDPIQSRCAVFRFSPLSDEAIAAQVREIAAAEDIEVTEAGVDALVYAANGDMRRAINSLQAAATTGDVVDEQAVYAITATARPEKIESMVTDALSGDFSKARATLDTLLTETGMAGGDVIDQLHRSVWEFDLSEREAVRLMERIGEADYRISEGANEQVQLEALLAALSLPDEDGTAAGDAGNGGDSGSGTTERRHSDAEGA
;
A
#
# COMPACT_ATOMS: atom_id res chain seq x y z
N MET A 1 8.56 -67.73 -27.43
CA MET A 1 7.52 -68.25 -28.35
C MET A 1 6.43 -67.21 -28.35
N SER A 2 5.91 -66.63 -29.42
CA SER A 2 6.22 -66.52 -30.86
C SER A 2 5.10 -65.61 -31.37
N GLU A 3 5.41 -64.69 -32.28
CA GLU A 3 4.46 -63.93 -33.13
C GLU A 3 3.39 -64.83 -33.80
N PRO A 4 2.32 -64.27 -34.41
CA PRO A 4 2.35 -63.72 -35.80
C PRO A 4 1.33 -62.54 -36.00
N GLU A 5 1.15 -61.80 -37.10
CA GLU A 5 1.76 -61.57 -38.43
C GLU A 5 0.90 -60.45 -39.09
N GLU A 6 1.52 -59.54 -39.87
CA GLU A 6 0.93 -58.83 -41.03
C GLU A 6 0.76 -59.82 -42.23
N PRO A 7 0.20 -59.55 -43.45
CA PRO A 7 0.11 -58.26 -44.18
C PRO A 7 -1.14 -58.09 -45.11
N THR A 8 -1.27 -56.96 -45.83
CA THR A 8 -1.11 -56.85 -47.32
C THR A 8 -1.77 -55.61 -47.94
N ASP A 9 -0.95 -54.93 -48.75
CA ASP A 9 -1.13 -53.73 -49.56
C ASP A 9 -1.97 -53.90 -50.86
N ALA A 10 -2.20 -52.72 -51.49
CA ALA A 10 -2.18 -52.43 -52.94
C ALA A 10 -3.55 -52.31 -53.64
N GLU A 11 -3.81 -51.40 -54.59
CA GLU A 11 -3.15 -50.22 -55.16
C GLU A 11 -4.16 -49.58 -56.16
N ALA A 12 -3.97 -48.29 -56.45
CA ALA A 12 -4.15 -47.61 -57.75
C ALA A 12 -5.54 -47.29 -58.35
N GLY A 13 -5.69 -46.04 -58.82
CA GLY A 13 -6.30 -45.77 -60.14
C GLY A 13 -7.23 -44.57 -60.33
N ALA A 14 -6.69 -43.35 -60.36
CA ALA A 14 -6.91 -42.23 -61.30
C ALA A 14 -8.32 -41.84 -61.89
N SER A 15 -8.57 -40.52 -61.75
CA SER A 15 -8.93 -39.50 -62.79
C SER A 15 -10.37 -39.31 -63.32
N ASP A 16 -10.87 -38.10 -63.03
CA ASP A 16 -11.31 -37.01 -63.94
C ASP A 16 -12.68 -36.98 -64.66
N THR A 17 -13.29 -35.79 -64.47
CA THR A 17 -13.95 -34.88 -65.45
C THR A 17 -15.44 -35.03 -65.83
N ASP A 18 -16.22 -34.11 -65.25
CA ASP A 18 -16.90 -32.94 -65.87
C ASP A 18 -18.11 -33.01 -66.82
N ALA A 19 -18.88 -31.90 -66.69
CA ALA A 19 -19.85 -31.23 -67.57
C ALA A 19 -21.33 -31.64 -67.43
N GLU A 20 -22.35 -30.76 -67.41
CA GLU A 20 -22.55 -29.29 -67.53
C GLU A 20 -24.04 -29.05 -67.11
N THR A 21 -24.51 -27.88 -66.65
CA THR A 21 -25.16 -26.82 -67.47
C THR A 21 -25.60 -25.63 -66.58
N LYS A 22 -25.50 -24.40 -67.13
CA LYS A 22 -25.69 -23.04 -66.56
C LYS A 22 -27.14 -22.49 -66.51
N THR A 23 -27.25 -21.29 -65.88
CA THR A 23 -28.17 -20.11 -66.03
C THR A 23 -29.18 -19.91 -64.88
N SER A 24 -29.44 -18.72 -64.31
CA SER A 24 -28.99 -17.31 -64.48
C SER A 24 -29.58 -16.43 -63.35
N ASP A 25 -28.92 -15.30 -63.03
CA ASP A 25 -29.28 -14.22 -62.09
C ASP A 25 -30.62 -13.49 -62.35
N THR A 26 -31.29 -12.97 -61.31
CA THR A 26 -31.45 -11.52 -60.95
C THR A 26 -32.62 -11.25 -59.97
N ASP A 27 -32.29 -10.42 -58.96
CA ASP A 27 -33.06 -9.31 -58.34
C ASP A 27 -34.17 -9.53 -57.27
N THR A 28 -33.76 -9.21 -56.02
CA THR A 28 -34.29 -8.15 -55.13
C THR A 28 -35.28 -8.50 -54.01
N GLU A 29 -34.89 -8.01 -52.82
CA GLU A 29 -35.63 -7.60 -51.61
C GLU A 29 -35.66 -8.51 -50.36
N ALA A 30 -34.99 -7.97 -49.32
CA ALA A 30 -35.29 -8.01 -47.89
C ALA A 30 -35.21 -9.36 -47.15
N GLY A 31 -34.02 -9.63 -46.61
CA GLY A 31 -33.84 -10.46 -45.43
C GLY A 31 -33.75 -9.57 -44.19
N THR A 32 -34.81 -9.55 -43.38
CA THR A 32 -34.76 -9.07 -41.99
C THR A 32 -34.59 -10.32 -41.13
N SER A 33 -33.38 -10.53 -40.63
CA SER A 33 -33.07 -11.54 -39.61
C SER A 33 -33.41 -10.98 -38.24
N ASP A 34 -33.99 -11.85 -37.40
CA ASP A 34 -34.22 -11.66 -35.96
C ASP A 34 -32.92 -11.31 -35.21
N ALA A 35 -32.52 -10.03 -35.27
CA ALA A 35 -31.45 -9.44 -34.46
C ALA A 35 -31.93 -8.22 -33.64
N ASP A 36 -33.16 -7.73 -33.85
CA ASP A 36 -33.66 -6.48 -33.23
C ASP A 36 -34.65 -6.71 -32.07
N ALA A 37 -34.29 -7.53 -31.07
CA ALA A 37 -35.12 -7.64 -29.86
C ALA A 37 -34.33 -7.85 -28.55
N ALA A 38 -33.06 -7.43 -28.52
CA ALA A 38 -32.25 -7.37 -27.30
C ALA A 38 -31.67 -5.96 -27.15
N THR A 39 -32.52 -4.98 -26.85
CA THR A 39 -32.10 -3.62 -26.46
C THR A 39 -32.97 -3.15 -25.30
N ALA A 40 -32.30 -2.55 -24.30
CA ALA A 40 -32.73 -2.10 -22.97
C ALA A 40 -32.44 -3.14 -21.87
N THR A 41 -31.45 -3.02 -21.00
CA THR A 41 -30.68 -1.86 -20.50
C THR A 41 -29.36 -2.34 -19.86
N GLY A 42 -28.23 -2.07 -20.49
CA GLY A 42 -26.88 -2.12 -19.89
C GLY A 42 -26.14 -0.94 -20.53
N ARG A 43 -25.71 0.04 -19.73
CA ARG A 43 -24.99 1.22 -20.26
C ARG A 43 -23.51 0.97 -20.04
N GLU A 44 -22.93 0.24 -20.98
CA GLU A 44 -21.49 0.00 -21.14
C GLU A 44 -20.67 1.28 -20.88
N ILE A 45 -19.64 1.21 -20.02
CA ILE A 45 -18.79 2.37 -19.69
C ILE A 45 -17.92 2.74 -20.89
N TRP A 46 -18.12 3.96 -21.39
CA TRP A 46 -17.51 4.39 -22.64
C TRP A 46 -15.99 4.55 -22.53
N ILE A 47 -15.45 4.84 -21.35
CA ILE A 47 -13.99 4.97 -21.24
C ILE A 47 -13.24 3.64 -21.42
N GLU A 48 -13.87 2.52 -21.10
CA GLU A 48 -13.29 1.18 -21.32
C GLU A 48 -13.65 0.66 -22.71
N LYS A 49 -14.90 0.84 -23.15
CA LYS A 49 -15.36 0.50 -24.50
C LYS A 49 -14.54 1.17 -25.60
N TYR A 50 -14.23 2.44 -25.41
CA TYR A 50 -13.45 3.26 -26.33
C TYR A 50 -12.00 3.44 -25.85
N ARG A 51 -11.49 2.57 -24.96
CA ARG A 51 -10.07 2.57 -24.56
C ARG A 51 -9.22 2.17 -25.76
N PRO A 52 -8.22 2.99 -26.15
CA PRO A 52 -7.34 2.69 -27.28
C PRO A 52 -6.64 1.33 -27.10
N GLN A 53 -6.83 0.43 -28.06
CA GLN A 53 -6.15 -0.88 -28.06
C GLN A 53 -4.88 -0.85 -28.90
N THR A 54 -4.82 0.08 -29.85
CA THR A 54 -3.71 0.32 -30.75
C THR A 54 -3.35 1.81 -30.80
N LEU A 55 -2.16 2.14 -31.29
CA LEU A 55 -1.76 3.53 -31.53
C LEU A 55 -2.72 4.29 -32.47
N SER A 56 -3.34 3.59 -33.43
CA SER A 56 -4.31 4.18 -34.35
C SER A 56 -5.66 4.53 -33.72
N ASP A 57 -5.93 4.01 -32.52
CA ASP A 57 -7.16 4.31 -31.76
C ASP A 57 -6.98 5.55 -30.86
N ILE A 58 -5.80 6.17 -30.83
CA ILE A 58 -5.50 7.33 -29.99
C ILE A 58 -5.91 8.62 -30.73
N HIS A 59 -6.82 9.39 -30.13
CA HIS A 59 -7.23 10.70 -30.65
C HIS A 59 -6.34 11.81 -30.11
N GLY A 60 -5.80 12.63 -31.01
CA GLY A 60 -4.93 13.76 -30.69
C GLY A 60 -3.45 13.38 -30.55
N HIS A 61 -2.60 14.40 -30.65
CA HIS A 61 -1.15 14.21 -30.78
C HIS A 61 -0.76 13.38 -32.01
N GLU A 62 -1.39 13.65 -33.16
CA GLU A 62 -1.15 12.98 -34.43
C GLU A 62 0.34 12.99 -34.79
N ASP A 63 1.03 14.11 -34.56
CA ASP A 63 2.48 14.22 -34.76
C ASP A 63 3.30 13.26 -33.87
N ILE A 64 2.81 12.92 -32.67
CA ILE A 64 3.45 11.97 -31.74
C ILE A 64 3.13 10.54 -32.18
N ILE A 65 1.87 10.25 -32.48
CA ILE A 65 1.40 8.93 -32.92
C ILE A 65 2.07 8.55 -34.23
N GLU A 66 2.02 9.39 -35.26
CA GLU A 66 2.67 9.15 -36.56
C GLU A 66 4.18 8.94 -36.40
N ARG A 67 4.81 9.62 -35.43
CA ARG A 67 6.24 9.40 -35.11
C ARG A 67 6.47 8.08 -34.41
N LEU A 68 5.63 7.68 -33.47
CA LEU A 68 5.72 6.38 -32.78
C LEU A 68 5.47 5.23 -33.76
N GLU A 69 4.41 5.33 -34.57
CA GLU A 69 4.12 4.39 -35.66
C GLU A 69 5.27 4.33 -36.65
N SER A 70 5.81 5.48 -37.10
CA SER A 70 6.96 5.52 -37.98
C SER A 70 8.21 4.86 -37.38
N TYR A 71 8.41 4.91 -36.06
CA TYR A 71 9.53 4.23 -35.40
C TYR A 71 9.32 2.73 -35.35
N ILE A 72 8.08 2.28 -35.12
CA ILE A 72 7.69 0.88 -35.09
C ILE A 72 7.77 0.27 -36.50
N GLU A 73 7.22 0.93 -37.52
CA GLU A 73 7.26 0.47 -38.92
C GLU A 73 8.68 0.36 -39.50
N GLN A 74 9.60 1.20 -39.01
CA GLN A 74 10.99 1.20 -39.44
C GLN A 74 11.87 0.22 -38.65
N ASP A 75 11.30 -0.45 -37.63
CA ASP A 75 12.01 -1.31 -36.68
C ASP A 75 13.22 -0.59 -36.04
N ASP A 76 13.06 0.72 -35.80
CA ASP A 76 14.11 1.63 -35.29
C ASP A 76 13.56 2.46 -34.11
N LEU A 77 12.96 1.77 -33.14
CA LEU A 77 12.42 2.40 -31.94
C LEU A 77 13.56 3.01 -31.10
N PRO A 78 13.59 4.33 -30.83
CA PRO A 78 14.57 4.91 -29.90
C PRO A 78 14.17 4.64 -28.44
N HIS A 79 15.01 5.03 -27.48
CA HIS A 79 14.51 5.18 -26.10
C HIS A 79 13.45 6.28 -26.07
N LEU A 80 12.37 6.08 -25.32
CA LEU A 80 11.26 7.02 -25.22
C LEU A 80 11.25 7.64 -23.83
N LEU A 81 10.92 8.93 -23.76
CA LEU A 81 10.60 9.63 -22.52
C LEU A 81 9.22 10.24 -22.68
N PHE A 82 8.26 9.73 -21.93
CA PHE A 82 6.89 10.22 -21.84
C PHE A 82 6.78 11.16 -20.65
N SER A 83 6.17 12.33 -20.87
CA SER A 83 5.91 13.30 -19.82
C SER A 83 4.41 13.62 -19.77
N GLY A 84 3.70 13.31 -18.66
CA GLY A 84 2.24 13.54 -18.44
C GLY A 84 1.61 12.72 -17.25
N PRO A 85 0.34 12.97 -16.81
CA PRO A 85 -0.34 12.33 -15.64
C PRO A 85 -0.97 10.90 -15.87
N ALA A 86 -1.39 10.15 -14.81
CA ALA A 86 -1.63 8.66 -14.77
C ALA A 86 -3.11 8.08 -14.70
N GLY A 87 -3.33 6.75 -14.91
CA GLY A 87 -4.47 5.90 -14.39
C GLY A 87 -5.17 4.81 -15.29
N VAL A 88 -5.84 3.79 -14.66
CA VAL A 88 -6.92 2.77 -15.02
C VAL A 88 -6.66 1.24 -15.16
N GLY A 89 -7.13 0.41 -14.18
CA GLY A 89 -7.29 -1.08 -14.28
C GLY A 89 -7.81 -1.85 -13.04
N LYS A 90 -7.12 -1.90 -11.88
CA LYS A 90 -7.39 -2.84 -10.76
C LYS A 90 -8.54 -2.40 -9.85
N CYS A 91 -9.56 -3.24 -9.61
CA CYS A 91 -10.70 -2.91 -8.73
C CYS A 91 -11.26 -4.14 -7.97
N VAL A 92 -12.06 -3.91 -6.92
CA VAL A 92 -12.76 -4.91 -6.09
C VAL A 92 -14.27 -4.60 -6.01
N THR A 93 -15.13 -5.56 -5.66
CA THR A 93 -16.60 -5.31 -5.57
C THR A 93 -16.97 -4.39 -4.41
N GLY A 94 -18.08 -3.67 -4.55
CA GLY A 94 -18.53 -2.63 -3.59
C GLY A 94 -18.78 -3.10 -2.17
N ASP A 95 -19.24 -4.33 -2.00
CA ASP A 95 -19.50 -4.96 -0.71
C ASP A 95 -18.23 -5.33 0.08
N THR A 96 -17.05 -5.21 -0.55
CA THR A 96 -15.76 -5.51 0.06
C THR A 96 -15.51 -4.63 1.30
N PRO A 97 -15.37 -5.22 2.51
CA PRO A 97 -15.00 -4.48 3.71
C PRO A 97 -13.54 -4.01 3.63
N VAL A 98 -13.26 -2.80 4.11
CA VAL A 98 -11.93 -2.18 4.18
C VAL A 98 -11.73 -1.68 5.61
N LEU A 99 -10.54 -1.91 6.18
CA LEU A 99 -10.19 -1.38 7.50
C LEU A 99 -9.72 0.06 7.36
N THR A 100 -10.50 1.00 7.90
CA THR A 100 -10.19 2.43 7.95
C THR A 100 -9.80 2.88 9.36
N GLY A 101 -9.26 4.09 9.46
CA GLY A 101 -8.94 4.77 10.72
C GLY A 101 -10.13 4.93 11.68
N ASP A 102 -11.36 4.79 11.18
CA ASP A 102 -12.59 4.94 11.97
C ASP A 102 -13.40 3.64 12.06
N GLY A 103 -12.87 2.50 11.60
CA GLY A 103 -13.52 1.19 11.67
C GLY A 103 -13.57 0.46 10.34
N VAL A 104 -14.34 -0.62 10.27
CA VAL A 104 -14.48 -1.40 9.03
C VAL A 104 -15.61 -0.81 8.21
N ARG A 105 -15.35 -0.36 6.98
CA ARG A 105 -16.35 0.23 6.07
C ARG A 105 -16.36 -0.51 4.75
N ARG A 106 -17.49 -0.57 4.05
CA ARG A 106 -17.49 -1.13 2.69
C ARG A 106 -16.81 -0.17 1.74
N ILE A 107 -16.16 -0.67 0.71
CA ILE A 107 -15.47 0.20 -0.24
C ILE A 107 -16.46 1.10 -0.99
N GLU A 108 -17.67 0.63 -1.30
CA GLU A 108 -18.73 1.47 -1.89
C GLU A 108 -19.13 2.65 -0.99
N ASP A 109 -19.08 2.45 0.32
CA ASP A 109 -19.40 3.44 1.35
C ASP A 109 -18.26 4.44 1.59
N ILE A 110 -17.02 4.02 1.32
CA ILE A 110 -15.82 4.87 1.40
C ILE A 110 -15.74 5.77 0.16
N VAL A 111 -15.89 5.15 -1.00
CA VAL A 111 -15.74 5.80 -2.30
C VAL A 111 -16.99 6.62 -2.66
N GLY A 112 -18.18 6.16 -2.24
CA GLY A 112 -19.45 6.80 -2.52
C GLY A 112 -19.93 6.57 -3.95
N ASP A 113 -20.97 7.31 -4.33
CA ASP A 113 -21.58 7.24 -5.66
C ASP A 113 -20.81 8.13 -6.65
N ILE A 114 -19.59 7.73 -7.00
CA ILE A 114 -18.73 8.40 -7.99
C ILE A 114 -18.44 7.48 -9.18
N GLU A 115 -18.11 8.03 -10.35
CA GLU A 115 -17.64 7.27 -11.50
C GLU A 115 -16.29 7.86 -11.96
N GLY A 116 -15.26 7.02 -12.01
CA GLY A 116 -13.87 7.46 -12.16
C GLY A 116 -13.23 7.83 -10.83
N PHE A 117 -12.28 8.76 -10.85
CA PHE A 117 -11.50 9.18 -9.68
C PHE A 117 -12.19 10.31 -8.91
N ALA A 118 -12.08 10.30 -7.58
CA ALA A 118 -12.36 11.45 -6.73
C ALA A 118 -11.35 11.53 -5.58
N THR A 119 -11.30 12.67 -4.91
CA THR A 119 -10.49 12.84 -3.70
C THR A 119 -11.21 12.22 -2.50
N PRO A 120 -10.53 11.38 -1.69
CA PRO A 120 -11.09 10.83 -0.46
C PRO A 120 -11.35 11.91 0.57
N SER A 121 -12.15 11.60 1.60
CA SER A 121 -12.32 12.50 2.74
C SER A 121 -10.98 12.73 3.45
N SER A 122 -10.73 13.96 3.92
CA SER A 122 -9.44 14.37 4.48
C SER A 122 -9.03 13.62 5.76
N ASP A 123 -9.99 12.98 6.41
CA ASP A 123 -9.87 12.14 7.60
C ASP A 123 -9.73 10.65 7.28
N LEU A 124 -9.92 10.24 6.01
CA LEU A 124 -9.81 8.84 5.62
C LEU A 124 -8.36 8.39 5.71
N SER A 125 -8.15 7.31 6.45
CA SER A 125 -6.93 6.51 6.43
C SER A 125 -7.31 5.04 6.32
N VAL A 126 -6.47 4.25 5.65
CA VAL A 126 -6.69 2.81 5.45
C VAL A 126 -5.48 2.02 5.92
N ALA A 127 -5.72 0.83 6.47
CA ALA A 127 -4.63 -0.06 6.88
C ALA A 127 -3.92 -0.62 5.64
N THR A 128 -2.59 -0.54 5.61
CA THR A 128 -1.75 -0.95 4.48
C THR A 128 -0.53 -1.73 4.96
N LEU A 129 0.01 -2.59 4.11
CA LEU A 129 1.24 -3.36 4.32
C LEU A 129 2.44 -2.54 3.85
N THR A 130 3.41 -2.34 4.73
CA THR A 130 4.68 -1.67 4.42
C THR A 130 5.69 -2.64 3.77
N ASP A 131 6.76 -2.11 3.21
CA ASP A 131 7.89 -2.91 2.67
C ASP A 131 8.59 -3.79 3.72
N ARG A 132 8.34 -3.53 5.02
CA ARG A 132 8.84 -4.34 6.15
C ARG A 132 7.89 -5.46 6.56
N ASN A 133 6.80 -5.66 5.83
CA ASN A 133 5.71 -6.58 6.17
C ASN A 133 5.03 -6.27 7.53
N GLU A 134 5.04 -4.98 7.92
CA GLU A 134 4.31 -4.42 9.06
C GLU A 134 3.08 -3.66 8.55
N PHE A 135 2.04 -3.51 9.37
CA PHE A 135 0.83 -2.78 9.00
C PHE A 135 0.76 -1.37 9.62
N GLU A 136 0.38 -0.38 8.81
CA GLU A 136 0.15 1.00 9.27
C GLU A 136 -1.05 1.65 8.56
N PHE A 137 -1.57 2.75 9.12
CA PHE A 137 -2.66 3.52 8.51
C PHE A 137 -2.10 4.64 7.63
N VAL A 138 -2.48 4.66 6.35
CA VAL A 138 -2.05 5.65 5.36
C VAL A 138 -3.27 6.33 4.74
N ALA A 139 -3.20 7.63 4.53
CA ALA A 139 -4.24 8.37 3.82
C ALA A 139 -4.19 8.03 2.31
N PRO A 140 -5.28 7.55 1.70
CA PRO A 140 -5.33 7.40 0.25
C PRO A 140 -5.29 8.78 -0.42
N SER A 141 -4.69 8.87 -1.61
CA SER A 141 -4.71 10.08 -2.42
C SER A 141 -5.98 10.21 -3.24
N ASP A 142 -6.52 9.07 -3.71
CA ASP A 142 -7.66 9.02 -4.61
C ASP A 142 -8.54 7.81 -4.28
N VAL A 143 -9.83 7.95 -4.55
CA VAL A 143 -10.82 6.88 -4.60
C VAL A 143 -11.26 6.69 -6.03
N PHE A 144 -11.62 5.47 -6.42
CA PHE A 144 -12.02 5.16 -7.79
C PHE A 144 -13.21 4.21 -7.82
N ALA A 145 -14.11 4.38 -8.80
CA ALA A 145 -15.17 3.42 -9.09
C ALA A 145 -15.47 3.33 -10.60
N LYS A 146 -15.80 2.12 -11.08
CA LYS A 146 -16.24 1.82 -12.45
C LYS A 146 -17.20 0.63 -12.44
N GLU A 147 -17.89 0.36 -13.53
CA GLU A 147 -18.54 -0.92 -13.82
C GLU A 147 -17.58 -1.84 -14.57
N THR A 148 -17.70 -3.14 -14.34
CA THR A 148 -16.95 -4.19 -15.04
C THR A 148 -17.90 -5.30 -15.45
N ASP A 149 -17.57 -6.00 -16.55
CA ASP A 149 -18.35 -7.12 -17.08
C ASP A 149 -17.72 -8.49 -16.75
N GLU A 150 -16.51 -8.48 -16.18
CA GLU A 150 -15.77 -9.67 -15.77
C GLU A 150 -15.21 -9.50 -14.36
N LEU A 151 -15.35 -10.55 -13.56
CA LEU A 151 -14.74 -10.71 -12.24
C LEU A 151 -14.08 -12.08 -12.12
N VAL A 152 -13.04 -12.14 -11.29
CA VAL A 152 -12.47 -13.38 -10.78
C VAL A 152 -12.88 -13.52 -9.32
N THR A 153 -13.50 -14.65 -9.00
CA THR A 153 -13.86 -15.05 -7.64
C THR A 153 -12.85 -16.05 -7.13
N ILE A 154 -12.23 -15.76 -5.98
CA ILE A 154 -11.19 -16.59 -5.36
C ILE A 154 -11.70 -17.04 -4.00
N GLU A 155 -11.79 -18.36 -3.79
CA GLU A 155 -12.11 -18.94 -2.48
C GLU A 155 -10.85 -19.51 -1.84
N THR A 156 -10.64 -19.20 -0.56
CA THR A 156 -9.53 -19.75 0.23
C THR A 156 -10.02 -20.80 1.24
N ARG A 157 -9.10 -21.62 1.72
CA ARG A 157 -9.34 -22.70 2.68
C ARG A 157 -9.97 -22.22 3.98
N ASP A 158 -9.56 -21.05 4.46
CA ASP A 158 -10.11 -20.47 5.68
C ASP A 158 -11.40 -19.66 5.40
N GLY A 159 -11.92 -19.76 4.18
CA GLY A 159 -13.21 -19.22 3.73
C GLY A 159 -13.20 -17.72 3.49
N GLY A 160 -12.05 -17.17 3.08
CA GLY A 160 -12.00 -15.88 2.42
C GLY A 160 -12.55 -16.03 1.00
N GLU A 161 -13.42 -15.09 0.61
CA GLU A 161 -13.94 -14.98 -0.75
C GLU A 161 -13.55 -13.58 -1.26
N PHE A 162 -12.86 -13.53 -2.41
CA PHE A 162 -12.45 -12.27 -3.04
C PHE A 162 -13.07 -12.19 -4.42
N ARG A 163 -13.77 -11.09 -4.70
CA ARG A 163 -14.36 -10.80 -6.00
C ARG A 163 -13.66 -9.56 -6.56
N VAL A 164 -12.78 -9.78 -7.53
CA VAL A 164 -11.85 -8.76 -8.02
C VAL A 164 -11.79 -8.77 -9.55
N THR A 165 -11.35 -7.67 -10.15
CA THR A 165 -11.07 -7.65 -11.59
C THR A 165 -9.92 -8.61 -11.95
N PRO A 166 -9.92 -9.26 -13.13
CA PRO A 166 -8.87 -10.21 -13.56
C PRO A 166 -7.41 -9.76 -13.32
N GLU A 167 -7.14 -8.46 -13.52
CA GLU A 167 -5.85 -7.78 -13.40
C GLU A 167 -5.45 -7.44 -11.96
N HIS A 168 -6.35 -7.60 -10.99
CA HIS A 168 -6.10 -7.29 -9.58
C HIS A 168 -5.04 -8.25 -9.04
N LYS A 169 -3.95 -7.74 -8.46
CA LYS A 169 -2.86 -8.59 -7.96
C LYS A 169 -3.06 -8.92 -6.49
N LEU A 170 -2.87 -10.18 -6.13
CA LEU A 170 -2.80 -10.65 -4.76
C LEU A 170 -1.37 -11.00 -4.40
N HIS A 171 -0.99 -10.71 -3.16
CA HIS A 171 0.34 -11.03 -2.65
C HIS A 171 0.36 -12.49 -2.23
N ILE A 172 1.25 -13.29 -2.80
CA ILE A 172 1.36 -14.73 -2.51
C ILE A 172 2.76 -15.09 -2.00
N ILE A 173 2.88 -16.22 -1.31
CA ILE A 173 4.16 -16.83 -0.94
C ILE A 173 4.42 -18.08 -1.79
N THR A 174 5.58 -18.12 -2.45
CA THR A 174 6.11 -19.27 -3.20
C THR A 174 7.40 -19.80 -2.59
N GLU A 175 7.95 -20.87 -3.16
CA GLU A 175 9.24 -21.45 -2.74
C GLU A 175 10.40 -20.45 -2.80
N ASP A 176 10.30 -19.46 -3.68
CA ASP A 176 11.31 -18.44 -3.97
C ASP A 176 11.08 -17.12 -3.19
N GLY A 177 9.92 -16.95 -2.55
CA GLY A 177 9.62 -15.78 -1.71
C GLY A 177 8.24 -15.17 -1.96
N LEU A 178 8.10 -13.89 -1.61
CA LEU A 178 6.85 -13.13 -1.74
C LEU A 178 6.76 -12.49 -3.12
N GLU A 179 5.61 -12.61 -3.78
CA GLU A 179 5.36 -12.02 -5.09
C GLU A 179 3.90 -11.59 -5.29
N TRP A 180 3.68 -10.67 -6.24
CA TRP A 180 2.36 -10.17 -6.61
C TRP A 180 1.87 -10.84 -7.90
N VAL A 181 0.79 -11.61 -7.81
CA VAL A 181 0.24 -12.39 -8.94
C VAL A 181 -1.17 -11.89 -9.28
N PRO A 182 -1.49 -11.63 -10.57
CA PRO A 182 -2.84 -11.28 -10.99
C PRO A 182 -3.87 -12.35 -10.64
N ALA A 183 -5.09 -11.94 -10.30
CA ALA A 183 -6.18 -12.83 -9.92
C ALA A 183 -6.48 -13.88 -11.00
N ALA A 184 -6.44 -13.49 -12.27
CA ALA A 184 -6.64 -14.39 -13.41
C ALA A 184 -5.53 -15.45 -13.58
N ASP A 185 -4.34 -15.22 -13.00
CA ASP A 185 -3.19 -16.10 -13.10
C ASP A 185 -3.03 -17.00 -11.85
N LEU A 186 -3.90 -16.87 -10.84
CA LEU A 186 -3.88 -17.70 -9.64
C LEU A 186 -4.40 -19.11 -9.90
N GLU A 187 -3.79 -20.09 -9.24
CA GLU A 187 -4.19 -21.49 -9.29
C GLU A 187 -4.56 -22.06 -7.91
N ALA A 188 -5.40 -23.09 -7.92
CA ALA A 188 -5.74 -23.82 -6.70
C ALA A 188 -4.49 -24.45 -6.07
N GLY A 189 -4.14 -24.03 -4.86
CA GLY A 189 -2.90 -24.42 -4.18
C GLY A 189 -2.00 -23.25 -3.83
N ASP A 190 -2.13 -22.12 -4.54
CA ASP A 190 -1.40 -20.89 -4.20
C ASP A 190 -1.76 -20.39 -2.80
N ARG A 191 -0.87 -19.60 -2.21
CA ARG A 191 -0.98 -19.17 -0.81
C ARG A 191 -0.98 -17.66 -0.70
N VAL A 192 -2.17 -17.09 -0.55
CA VAL A 192 -2.41 -15.65 -0.46
C VAL A 192 -2.04 -15.16 0.95
N ALA A 193 -1.31 -14.05 0.99
CA ALA A 193 -0.89 -13.38 2.21
C ALA A 193 -2.06 -12.59 2.84
N ARG A 194 -2.22 -12.76 4.14
CA ARG A 194 -3.26 -12.15 4.96
C ARG A 194 -2.64 -11.57 6.23
N PRO A 195 -3.20 -10.51 6.83
CA PRO A 195 -2.73 -10.01 8.11
C PRO A 195 -2.87 -11.07 9.21
N LEU A 196 -1.78 -11.34 9.92
CA LEU A 196 -1.78 -12.09 11.18
C LEU A 196 -2.13 -11.18 12.35
N SER A 197 -1.56 -9.98 12.34
CA SER A 197 -1.82 -8.90 13.30
C SER A 197 -2.23 -7.66 12.53
N LEU A 198 -3.20 -6.92 13.05
CA LEU A 198 -3.56 -5.60 12.52
C LEU A 198 -3.45 -4.55 13.63
N PRO A 199 -2.90 -3.36 13.33
CA PRO A 199 -2.93 -2.25 14.26
C PRO A 199 -4.37 -1.84 14.51
N ALA A 200 -4.64 -1.46 15.75
CA ALA A 200 -5.87 -0.76 16.08
C ALA A 200 -5.79 0.69 15.58
N PRO A 201 -6.88 1.25 15.03
CA PRO A 201 -6.92 2.66 14.73
C PRO A 201 -6.79 3.50 16.00
N GLU A 202 -6.04 4.60 15.93
CA GLU A 202 -5.92 5.52 17.07
C GLU A 202 -7.22 6.31 17.26
N PRO A 203 -7.69 6.46 18.51
CA PRO A 203 -8.92 7.20 18.77
C PRO A 203 -8.74 8.68 18.44
N SER A 204 -9.66 9.26 17.64
CA SER A 204 -9.66 10.69 17.36
C SER A 204 -9.82 11.49 18.68
N SER A 205 -8.72 11.98 19.23
CA SER A 205 -8.76 12.86 20.40
C SER A 205 -9.40 14.19 19.98
N LEU A 206 -10.40 14.68 20.72
CA LEU A 206 -10.81 16.08 20.62
C LEU A 206 -9.56 16.95 20.83
N PRO A 207 -9.34 18.01 20.03
CA PRO A 207 -8.13 18.82 20.14
C PRO A 207 -8.02 19.36 21.58
N GLU A 208 -6.93 18.99 22.26
CA GLU A 208 -6.68 19.50 23.61
C GLU A 208 -6.65 21.04 23.57
N PRO A 209 -7.25 21.74 24.55
CA PRO A 209 -7.08 23.18 24.65
C PRO A 209 -5.59 23.46 24.85
N LYS A 210 -4.96 24.08 23.83
CA LYS A 210 -3.54 24.45 23.84
C LYS A 210 -3.14 24.95 25.24
N PRO A 211 -2.13 24.35 25.90
CA PRO A 211 -1.71 24.81 27.21
C PRO A 211 -1.31 26.28 27.09
N SER A 212 -1.95 27.12 27.90
CA SER A 212 -1.56 28.51 28.03
C SER A 212 -0.17 28.55 28.66
N SER A 213 0.85 28.75 27.82
CA SER A 213 2.28 28.97 28.07
C SER A 213 3.22 27.75 28.01
N PRO A 214 4.43 27.91 27.43
CA PRO A 214 5.40 26.83 27.28
C PRO A 214 6.15 26.62 28.60
N SER A 215 5.96 25.45 29.21
CA SER A 215 6.82 24.95 30.30
C SER A 215 7.49 23.68 29.79
N GLU A 216 8.80 23.55 29.97
CA GLU A 216 9.58 22.36 29.60
C GLU A 216 9.04 21.08 30.28
N PRO A 217 9.07 19.92 29.61
CA PRO A 217 8.55 18.67 30.15
C PRO A 217 9.43 18.11 31.27
N ASP A 218 8.80 17.72 32.37
CA ASP A 218 9.44 17.07 33.52
C ASP A 218 9.67 15.56 33.23
N PRO A 219 10.93 15.07 33.23
CA PRO A 219 11.28 13.70 32.88
C PRO A 219 10.89 12.66 33.95
N SER A 220 10.08 13.01 34.95
CA SER A 220 9.62 12.11 36.02
C SER A 220 8.13 11.71 35.92
N SER A 221 7.42 12.10 34.86
CA SER A 221 6.04 11.67 34.62
C SER A 221 5.99 10.26 34.04
N SER A 222 5.26 9.37 34.74
CA SER A 222 4.95 8.00 34.30
C SER A 222 4.07 8.03 33.04
N PRO A 223 4.04 6.96 32.22
CA PRO A 223 3.28 6.95 30.96
C PRO A 223 1.83 7.30 31.25
N SER A 224 1.31 8.30 30.53
CA SER A 224 -0.08 8.71 30.64
C SER A 224 -1.00 7.52 30.34
N MET A 225 -2.00 7.30 31.20
CA MET A 225 -3.12 6.40 30.89
C MET A 225 -3.67 6.75 29.50
N GLY A 226 -3.85 5.72 28.66
CA GLY A 226 -4.28 5.88 27.27
C GLY A 226 -5.53 6.74 27.14
N THR A 227 -5.51 7.63 26.15
CA THR A 227 -6.62 8.49 25.77
C THR A 227 -7.77 7.60 25.29
N GLN A 228 -8.80 7.40 26.11
CA GLN A 228 -9.96 6.60 25.72
C GLN A 228 -10.73 7.28 24.59
N SER A 229 -11.17 6.51 23.59
CA SER A 229 -12.07 6.95 22.52
C SER A 229 -13.33 7.60 23.10
N GLN A 230 -13.46 8.92 22.98
CA GLN A 230 -14.59 9.65 23.53
C GLN A 230 -15.81 9.51 22.61
N LEU A 231 -16.92 9.02 23.15
CA LEU A 231 -18.17 8.84 22.42
C LEU A 231 -18.83 10.20 22.14
N ARG A 232 -19.04 10.50 20.86
CA ARG A 232 -19.65 11.75 20.40
C ARG A 232 -21.17 11.63 20.27
N TRP A 233 -21.83 11.12 21.31
CA TRP A 233 -23.29 10.91 21.29
C TRP A 233 -24.09 12.18 20.96
N PHE A 234 -23.54 13.36 21.25
CA PHE A 234 -24.16 14.63 20.93
C PHE A 234 -24.15 14.95 19.43
N GLU A 235 -23.19 14.42 18.66
CA GLU A 235 -23.17 14.52 17.19
C GLU A 235 -24.08 13.47 16.54
N GLU A 236 -24.12 12.26 17.12
CA GLU A 236 -24.81 11.10 16.52
C GLU A 236 -26.33 11.04 16.80
N MET A 237 -26.78 11.55 17.95
CA MET A 237 -28.20 11.47 18.33
C MET A 237 -29.05 12.52 17.61
N ASP A 238 -30.30 12.17 17.27
CA ASP A 238 -31.25 13.08 16.62
C ASP A 238 -31.51 14.31 17.52
N PRO A 239 -31.09 15.52 17.10
CA PRO A 239 -31.12 16.71 17.95
C PRO A 239 -32.53 17.22 18.20
N ASP A 240 -33.51 16.87 17.35
CA ASP A 240 -34.91 17.24 17.51
C ASP A 240 -35.67 16.28 18.42
N ARG A 241 -35.08 15.12 18.71
CA ARG A 241 -35.67 14.08 19.58
C ARG A 241 -34.92 13.88 20.88
N THR A 242 -33.86 14.65 21.12
CA THR A 242 -33.01 14.53 22.30
C THR A 242 -33.08 15.80 23.12
N GLU A 243 -33.44 15.68 24.39
CA GLU A 243 -33.31 16.75 25.38
C GLU A 243 -32.21 16.42 26.38
N VAL A 244 -31.46 17.43 26.82
CA VAL A 244 -30.27 17.33 27.66
C VAL A 244 -30.47 18.10 28.97
N THR A 245 -30.08 17.50 30.09
CA THR A 245 -30.06 18.14 31.41
C THR A 245 -28.62 18.43 31.83
N LEU A 246 -28.32 19.69 32.19
CA LEU A 246 -26.98 20.16 32.54
C LEU A 246 -26.82 20.49 34.04
N ALA A 247 -25.70 20.08 34.62
CA ALA A 247 -25.25 20.44 35.97
C ALA A 247 -24.83 21.93 36.02
N ARG A 248 -25.62 22.77 36.71
CA ARG A 248 -25.32 24.21 36.85
C ARG A 248 -23.98 24.51 37.54
N GLU A 249 -23.54 23.67 38.47
CA GLU A 249 -22.30 23.87 39.23
C GLU A 249 -21.05 23.67 38.35
N SER A 250 -21.11 22.72 37.40
CA SER A 250 -20.04 22.40 36.45
C SER A 250 -19.88 23.43 35.32
N LEU A 251 -20.91 24.23 35.06
CA LEU A 251 -20.87 25.35 34.09
C LEU A 251 -20.27 26.63 34.71
N SER A 252 -20.26 26.75 36.04
CA SER A 252 -19.84 27.97 36.76
C SER A 252 -18.32 28.13 36.78
N GLY A 253 -17.78 28.68 35.68
CA GLY A 253 -16.35 28.98 35.53
C GLY A 253 -15.86 28.97 34.09
N ARG A 254 -16.58 28.31 33.17
CA ARG A 254 -16.17 28.16 31.75
C ARG A 254 -17.01 28.99 30.77
N ILE A 255 -18.07 29.64 31.24
CA ILE A 255 -18.95 30.48 30.42
C ILE A 255 -19.10 31.85 31.09
N SER A 256 -18.36 32.85 30.61
CA SER A 256 -18.43 34.25 31.09
C SER A 256 -19.24 35.18 30.17
N THR A 257 -19.80 34.67 29.07
CA THR A 257 -20.37 35.46 27.97
C THR A 257 -21.64 34.84 27.35
N LEU A 258 -22.59 34.37 28.14
CA LEU A 258 -23.92 34.02 27.63
C LEU A 258 -24.99 35.00 28.14
N ASP A 259 -25.31 36.00 27.33
CA ASP A 259 -26.54 36.80 27.40
C ASP A 259 -27.70 35.97 26.83
N VAL A 260 -28.09 34.89 27.51
CA VAL A 260 -29.25 34.11 27.10
C VAL A 260 -30.24 33.95 28.25
N GLU A 261 -31.50 34.32 28.01
CA GLU A 261 -32.58 34.43 29.01
C GLU A 261 -32.79 33.12 29.82
N TRP A 262 -32.40 31.95 29.29
CA TRP A 262 -32.46 30.65 29.98
C TRP A 262 -31.49 30.51 31.16
N ALA A 263 -30.37 31.24 31.17
CA ALA A 263 -29.44 31.27 32.30
C ALA A 263 -30.08 31.90 33.56
N THR A 264 -31.18 32.66 33.39
CA THR A 264 -31.90 33.36 34.48
C THR A 264 -33.19 32.67 34.92
N GLY A 265 -33.60 31.57 34.26
CA GLY A 265 -34.78 30.76 34.60
C GLY A 265 -34.55 29.79 35.77
N SER A 266 -35.64 29.40 36.45
CA SER A 266 -35.63 28.41 37.54
C SER A 266 -35.03 27.07 37.06
N ALA A 267 -34.13 26.49 37.87
CA ALA A 267 -33.31 25.32 37.56
C ALA A 267 -34.11 24.06 37.16
N THR A 268 -33.48 23.16 36.38
CA THR A 268 -33.88 21.76 36.03
C THR A 268 -34.78 21.50 34.82
N GLU A 269 -35.00 22.45 33.90
CA GLU A 269 -35.70 22.13 32.65
C GLU A 269 -34.74 21.53 31.61
N PRO A 270 -35.04 20.35 31.02
CA PRO A 270 -34.29 19.77 29.91
C PRO A 270 -34.32 20.70 28.69
N ILE A 271 -33.17 20.82 28.02
CA ILE A 271 -32.98 21.69 26.86
C ILE A 271 -32.87 20.82 25.61
N PRO A 272 -33.58 21.13 24.51
CA PRO A 272 -33.40 20.42 23.25
C PRO A 272 -31.94 20.45 22.79
N LEU A 273 -31.42 19.32 22.32
CA LEU A 273 -30.06 19.23 21.79
C LEU A 273 -29.87 20.15 20.57
N SER A 274 -30.91 20.33 19.76
CA SER A 274 -30.92 21.31 18.65
C SER A 274 -30.71 22.75 19.12
N GLU A 275 -31.21 23.14 20.31
CA GLU A 275 -30.95 24.47 20.88
C GLU A 275 -29.52 24.59 21.41
N LEU A 276 -28.93 23.52 21.94
CA LEU A 276 -27.52 23.50 22.35
C LEU A 276 -26.58 23.58 21.15
N HIS A 277 -26.88 22.89 20.04
CA HIS A 277 -26.13 23.00 18.79
C HIS A 277 -26.26 24.38 18.14
N ALA A 278 -27.40 25.06 18.34
CA ALA A 278 -27.60 26.43 17.89
C ALA A 278 -26.87 27.48 18.75
N CYS A 279 -26.37 27.09 19.93
CA CYS A 279 -25.52 27.95 20.75
C CYS A 279 -24.09 27.92 20.21
N ASP A 280 -23.40 29.07 20.21
CA ASP A 280 -21.98 29.20 19.84
C ASP A 280 -21.05 28.67 20.96
N LEU A 281 -21.32 27.45 21.45
CA LEU A 281 -20.59 26.76 22.50
C LEU A 281 -19.89 25.54 21.92
N GLN A 282 -18.60 25.39 22.23
CA GLN A 282 -17.87 24.20 21.84
C GLN A 282 -18.33 23.01 22.70
N PRO A 283 -18.48 21.78 22.14
CA PRO A 283 -18.88 20.60 22.89
C PRO A 283 -18.06 20.36 24.18
N ASN A 284 -16.75 20.66 24.13
CA ASN A 284 -15.84 20.57 25.27
C ASN A 284 -16.20 21.43 26.49
N ASP A 285 -17.04 22.45 26.30
CA ASP A 285 -17.45 23.38 27.35
C ASP A 285 -18.71 22.92 28.09
N TRP A 286 -19.57 22.12 27.45
CA TRP A 286 -20.88 21.74 28.02
C TRP A 286 -21.12 20.23 28.13
N VAL A 287 -20.53 19.39 27.27
CA VAL A 287 -20.67 17.92 27.34
C VAL A 287 -20.24 17.36 28.70
N PRO A 288 -19.13 17.80 29.33
CA PRO A 288 -18.77 17.34 30.68
C PRO A 288 -19.76 17.73 31.77
N ALA A 289 -20.66 18.69 31.50
CA ALA A 289 -21.71 19.12 32.43
C ALA A 289 -23.05 18.38 32.21
N VAL A 290 -23.13 17.44 31.26
CA VAL A 290 -24.36 16.68 31.02
C VAL A 290 -24.59 15.66 32.13
N GLU A 291 -25.72 15.80 32.84
CA GLU A 291 -26.13 14.85 33.87
C GLU A 291 -27.04 13.76 33.30
N ALA A 292 -27.90 14.09 32.34
CA ALA A 292 -28.82 13.14 31.75
C ALA A 292 -29.32 13.56 30.37
N ILE A 293 -29.73 12.57 29.58
CA ILE A 293 -30.41 12.75 28.28
C ILE A 293 -31.79 12.09 28.31
N GLU A 294 -32.74 12.62 27.54
CA GLU A 294 -34.11 12.13 27.42
C GLU A 294 -34.55 12.10 25.95
N TYR A 295 -35.19 11.00 25.53
CA TYR A 295 -35.85 10.93 24.23
C TYR A 295 -37.25 11.55 24.28
N VAL A 296 -37.56 12.43 23.33
CA VAL A 296 -38.85 13.08 23.15
C VAL A 296 -39.52 12.59 21.88
N ASN A 297 -40.75 12.09 22.00
CA ASN A 297 -41.51 11.67 20.82
C ASN A 297 -42.24 12.86 20.16
N ALA A 298 -42.77 12.65 18.95
CA ALA A 298 -43.49 13.67 18.18
C ALA A 298 -44.74 14.25 18.86
N THR A 299 -45.23 13.64 19.95
CA THR A 299 -46.36 14.13 20.77
C THR A 299 -45.91 14.86 22.04
N GLY A 300 -44.61 15.08 22.23
CA GLY A 300 -44.02 15.74 23.39
C GLY A 300 -43.91 14.87 24.65
N HIS A 301 -44.05 13.55 24.52
CA HIS A 301 -43.88 12.62 25.63
C HIS A 301 -42.40 12.24 25.80
N ARG A 302 -41.89 12.39 27.03
CA ARG A 302 -40.52 12.08 27.41
C ARG A 302 -40.38 10.64 27.89
N SER A 303 -39.38 9.95 27.36
CA SER A 303 -38.89 8.69 27.91
C SER A 303 -38.04 8.96 29.16
N ARG A 304 -37.87 7.95 30.02
CA ARG A 304 -37.00 8.08 31.21
C ARG A 304 -35.59 8.48 30.81
N SER A 305 -35.00 9.35 31.61
CA SER A 305 -33.64 9.82 31.42
C SER A 305 -32.60 8.72 31.67
N ILE A 306 -31.46 8.83 31.00
CA ILE A 306 -30.26 8.05 31.30
C ILE A 306 -29.07 8.98 31.40
N THR A 307 -28.04 8.57 32.14
CA THR A 307 -26.72 9.19 32.07
C THR A 307 -25.98 8.62 30.86
N PRO A 308 -25.65 9.41 29.83
CA PRO A 308 -25.00 8.89 28.64
C PRO A 308 -23.53 8.55 28.94
N PRO A 309 -23.06 7.32 28.65
CA PRO A 309 -21.63 7.04 28.63
C PRO A 309 -20.90 7.95 27.63
N THR A 310 -19.73 8.43 28.03
CA THR A 310 -18.90 9.37 27.25
C THR A 310 -17.67 8.71 26.64
N ALA A 311 -17.41 7.44 26.93
CA ALA A 311 -16.30 6.66 26.36
C ALA A 311 -16.69 5.18 26.30
N VAL A 312 -16.03 4.44 25.41
CA VAL A 312 -16.17 2.98 25.34
C VAL A 312 -15.33 2.36 26.46
N THR A 313 -15.98 2.04 27.58
CA THR A 313 -15.33 1.30 28.68
C THR A 313 -15.53 -0.21 28.50
N PRO A 314 -14.74 -1.06 29.17
CA PRO A 314 -14.93 -2.51 29.13
C PRO A 314 -16.35 -2.95 29.54
N GLU A 315 -16.97 -2.27 30.49
CA GLU A 315 -18.35 -2.56 30.91
C GLU A 315 -19.37 -2.22 29.83
N LEU A 316 -19.22 -1.07 29.16
CA LEU A 316 -20.08 -0.67 28.04
C LEU A 316 -19.89 -1.62 26.85
N ALA A 317 -18.64 -1.89 26.48
CA ALA A 317 -18.29 -2.81 25.40
C ALA A 317 -18.85 -4.22 25.64
N ARG A 318 -18.75 -4.73 26.88
CA ARG A 318 -19.39 -5.99 27.30
C ARG A 318 -20.91 -5.95 27.13
N PHE A 319 -21.56 -4.85 27.54
CA PHE A 319 -23.01 -4.69 27.39
C PHE A 319 -23.44 -4.68 25.92
N VAL A 320 -22.72 -3.95 25.06
CA VAL A 320 -22.95 -3.91 23.61
C VAL A 320 -22.79 -5.31 23.01
N GLY A 321 -21.72 -6.03 23.35
CA GLY A 321 -21.47 -7.40 22.90
C GLY A 321 -22.58 -8.39 23.26
N LEU A 322 -23.07 -8.36 24.51
CA LEU A 322 -24.23 -9.18 24.92
C LEU A 322 -25.51 -8.80 24.16
N THR A 323 -25.69 -7.50 23.91
CA THR A 323 -26.88 -6.99 23.24
C THR A 323 -26.95 -7.43 21.78
N ILE A 324 -25.85 -7.35 21.03
CA ILE A 324 -25.85 -7.78 19.60
C ILE A 324 -26.01 -9.29 19.43
N SER A 325 -25.63 -10.07 20.44
CA SER A 325 -25.63 -11.53 20.38
C SER A 325 -27.07 -12.09 20.47
N GLU A 326 -27.74 -11.88 21.60
CA GLU A 326 -29.03 -12.54 21.87
C GLU A 326 -30.15 -11.57 22.30
N ALA A 327 -29.90 -10.25 22.28
CA ALA A 327 -30.95 -9.28 22.60
C ALA A 327 -31.78 -8.91 21.37
N HIS A 328 -33.07 -8.69 21.62
CA HIS A 328 -33.97 -8.10 20.64
C HIS A 328 -34.31 -6.68 21.06
N ILE A 329 -34.00 -5.72 20.18
CA ILE A 329 -34.33 -4.31 20.34
C ILE A 329 -35.55 -4.00 19.48
N ASP A 330 -36.64 -3.54 20.08
CA ASP A 330 -37.87 -3.15 19.37
C ASP A 330 -38.64 -2.08 20.16
N GLY A 331 -39.00 -0.98 19.50
CA GLY A 331 -39.98 0.00 20.02
C GLY A 331 -39.64 0.63 21.37
N GLY A 332 -38.35 0.73 21.75
CA GLY A 332 -37.93 1.21 23.06
C GLY A 332 -37.78 0.14 24.14
N GLU A 333 -37.81 -1.14 23.75
CA GLU A 333 -37.52 -2.26 24.63
C GLU A 333 -36.28 -3.04 24.16
N ILE A 334 -35.47 -3.48 25.11
CA ILE A 334 -34.36 -4.44 24.90
C ILE A 334 -34.70 -5.70 25.67
N LYS A 335 -34.76 -6.85 25.00
CA LYS A 335 -35.01 -8.16 25.62
C LYS A 335 -33.85 -9.10 25.35
N PHE A 336 -33.03 -9.35 26.34
CA PHE A 336 -31.92 -10.30 26.29
C PHE A 336 -32.37 -11.67 26.77
N TYR A 337 -32.30 -12.68 25.89
CA TYR A 337 -32.74 -14.06 26.17
C TYR A 337 -31.52 -14.94 26.30
N ASN A 338 -31.29 -15.59 27.44
CA ASN A 338 -30.22 -16.57 27.59
C ASN A 338 -30.61 -17.61 28.64
N THR A 339 -30.11 -18.85 28.53
CA THR A 339 -30.33 -19.90 29.53
C THR A 339 -29.31 -19.88 30.67
N ASP A 340 -28.17 -19.22 30.47
CA ASP A 340 -27.12 -19.03 31.46
C ASP A 340 -27.49 -17.89 32.41
N GLU A 341 -27.56 -18.20 33.70
CA GLU A 341 -27.95 -17.23 34.73
C GLU A 341 -26.86 -16.19 34.98
N GLU A 342 -25.58 -16.53 34.78
CA GLU A 342 -24.46 -15.59 34.95
C GLU A 342 -24.49 -14.50 33.88
N LEU A 343 -24.87 -14.83 32.64
CA LEU A 343 -25.03 -13.85 31.56
C LEU A 343 -26.24 -12.93 31.77
N LEU A 344 -27.36 -13.46 32.26
CA LEU A 344 -28.53 -12.64 32.62
C LEU A 344 -28.20 -11.69 33.77
N ASP A 345 -27.48 -12.18 34.79
CA ASP A 345 -27.03 -11.37 35.93
C ASP A 345 -26.04 -10.28 35.49
N ALA A 346 -25.10 -10.61 34.61
CA ALA A 346 -24.15 -9.64 34.05
C ALA A 346 -24.86 -8.55 33.23
N PHE A 347 -25.75 -8.93 32.32
CA PHE A 347 -26.53 -7.99 31.52
C PHE A 347 -27.38 -7.05 32.40
N GLU A 348 -28.08 -7.61 33.39
CA GLU A 348 -28.91 -6.83 34.32
C GLU A 348 -28.10 -5.88 35.20
N THR A 349 -26.96 -6.35 35.71
CA THR A 349 -26.09 -5.55 36.59
C THR A 349 -25.47 -4.40 35.83
N THR A 350 -24.98 -4.64 34.61
CA THR A 350 -24.41 -3.59 33.78
C THR A 350 -25.47 -2.58 33.38
N ALA A 351 -26.67 -3.01 32.97
CA ALA A 351 -27.76 -2.09 32.65
C ALA A 351 -28.11 -1.14 33.80
N ARG A 352 -28.25 -1.67 35.02
CA ARG A 352 -28.57 -0.87 36.21
C ARG A 352 -27.45 0.05 36.65
N THR A 353 -26.20 -0.38 36.50
CA THR A 353 -25.04 0.37 36.99
C THR A 353 -24.63 1.46 36.01
N LEU A 354 -24.62 1.13 34.71
CA LEU A 354 -24.12 2.02 33.67
C LEU A 354 -25.15 3.05 33.21
N PHE A 355 -26.41 2.63 33.08
CA PHE A 355 -27.48 3.49 32.53
C PHE A 355 -28.55 3.87 33.55
N GLU A 356 -28.44 3.38 34.79
CA GLU A 356 -29.41 3.62 35.87
C GLU A 356 -30.86 3.25 35.50
N VAL A 357 -31.03 2.26 34.61
CA VAL A 357 -32.35 1.81 34.12
C VAL A 357 -32.94 0.68 34.94
N ASP A 358 -34.27 0.68 35.07
CA ASP A 358 -35.00 -0.44 35.64
C ASP A 358 -35.01 -1.65 34.69
N THR A 359 -34.93 -2.84 35.26
CA THR A 359 -34.93 -4.12 34.53
C THR A 359 -35.97 -5.07 35.11
N GLU A 360 -36.55 -5.91 34.24
CA GLU A 360 -37.51 -6.93 34.62
C GLU A 360 -37.12 -8.30 34.08
N ARG A 361 -37.13 -9.33 34.95
CA ARG A 361 -36.96 -10.72 34.52
C ARG A 361 -38.29 -11.35 34.10
N GLY A 362 -38.23 -12.20 33.09
CA GLY A 362 -39.36 -13.02 32.67
C GLY A 362 -38.95 -14.33 32.03
N ARG A 363 -39.94 -15.07 31.51
CA ARG A 363 -39.75 -16.31 30.74
C ARG A 363 -40.66 -16.33 29.53
N ARG A 364 -40.13 -16.75 28.38
CA ARG A 364 -40.91 -16.95 27.14
C ARG A 364 -40.56 -18.32 26.57
N LYS A 365 -41.56 -19.20 26.43
CA LYS A 365 -41.37 -20.58 25.94
C LYS A 365 -40.20 -21.31 26.65
N ASP A 366 -40.17 -21.22 27.98
CA ASP A 366 -39.15 -21.79 28.88
C ASP A 366 -37.73 -21.20 28.80
N VAL A 367 -37.48 -20.18 27.98
CA VAL A 367 -36.22 -19.41 27.97
C VAL A 367 -36.34 -18.19 28.89
N PRO A 368 -35.44 -18.00 29.88
CA PRO A 368 -35.43 -16.80 30.71
C PRO A 368 -34.94 -15.58 29.93
N TYR A 369 -35.37 -14.39 30.35
CA TYR A 369 -34.93 -13.14 29.74
C TYR A 369 -34.89 -12.00 30.75
N VAL A 370 -34.07 -11.00 30.45
CA VAL A 370 -34.07 -9.68 31.09
C VAL A 370 -34.60 -8.65 30.09
N ARG A 371 -35.56 -7.82 30.53
CA ARG A 371 -36.17 -6.75 29.75
C ARG A 371 -35.80 -5.40 30.31
N ILE A 372 -35.38 -4.49 29.45
CA ILE A 372 -35.24 -3.05 29.70
C ILE A 372 -36.27 -2.32 28.85
N SER A 373 -36.98 -1.36 29.43
CA SER A 373 -37.93 -0.50 28.71
C SER A 373 -37.51 0.96 28.83
N SER A 374 -36.68 1.41 27.89
CA SER A 374 -36.20 2.78 27.82
C SER A 374 -35.98 3.15 26.35
N ARG A 375 -36.82 4.04 25.81
CA ARG A 375 -36.66 4.52 24.43
C ARG A 375 -35.40 5.38 24.31
N THR A 376 -35.06 6.13 25.36
CA THR A 376 -33.81 6.89 25.46
C THR A 376 -32.59 5.98 25.29
N LEU A 377 -32.55 4.86 26.01
CA LEU A 377 -31.42 3.92 25.90
C LEU A 377 -31.35 3.28 24.52
N THR A 378 -32.48 2.81 23.97
CA THR A 378 -32.45 2.24 22.61
C THR A 378 -32.02 3.26 21.58
N HIS A 379 -32.45 4.53 21.72
CA HIS A 379 -32.08 5.59 20.79
C HIS A 379 -30.59 5.94 20.88
N TYR A 380 -30.05 6.01 22.10
CA TYR A 380 -28.62 6.20 22.32
C TYR A 380 -27.80 5.06 21.70
N LEU A 381 -28.16 3.79 21.95
CA LEU A 381 -27.43 2.65 21.40
C LEU A 381 -27.52 2.60 19.86
N GLU A 382 -28.71 2.82 19.29
CA GLU A 382 -28.94 2.84 17.83
C GLU A 382 -28.17 3.97 17.14
N ALA A 383 -27.93 5.10 17.82
CA ALA A 383 -27.20 6.25 17.28
C ALA A 383 -25.68 6.10 17.44
N VAL A 384 -25.22 5.71 18.63
CA VAL A 384 -23.79 5.73 18.99
C VAL A 384 -23.04 4.49 18.51
N PHE A 385 -23.74 3.38 18.32
CA PHE A 385 -23.15 2.10 17.96
C PHE A 385 -23.77 1.55 16.66
N ASP A 386 -23.09 1.81 15.56
CA ASP A 386 -23.38 1.31 14.20
C ASP A 386 -23.61 -0.22 14.12
N VAL A 387 -23.06 -1.01 15.05
CA VAL A 387 -23.33 -2.45 15.17
C VAL A 387 -24.83 -2.78 15.32
N PHE A 388 -25.67 -1.83 15.75
CA PHE A 388 -27.13 -1.97 15.84
C PHE A 388 -27.87 -1.46 14.60
N ALA A 389 -27.25 -0.66 13.72
CA ALA A 389 -27.88 -0.08 12.52
C ALA A 389 -28.24 -1.13 11.45
N SER A 390 -27.47 -2.22 11.38
CA SER A 390 -27.75 -3.37 10.49
C SER A 390 -29.05 -4.13 10.84
N ALA A 391 -29.63 -3.92 12.03
CA ALA A 391 -30.90 -4.53 12.44
C ALA A 391 -32.14 -3.69 12.05
N SER A 392 -31.98 -2.40 11.78
CA SER A 392 -33.07 -1.44 11.53
C SER A 392 -33.23 -1.03 10.06
N GLY A 393 -32.21 -1.25 9.23
CA GLY A 393 -32.25 -1.00 7.78
C GLY A 393 -32.30 0.48 7.40
N THR A 394 -31.81 1.39 8.26
CA THR A 394 -31.92 2.84 8.08
C THR A 394 -30.67 3.65 8.49
N GLY A 395 -29.44 3.21 8.17
CA GLY A 395 -28.25 4.03 8.44
C GLY A 395 -26.92 3.50 7.89
N THR A 396 -26.07 4.45 7.48
CA THR A 396 -24.73 4.43 6.85
C THR A 396 -23.66 3.65 7.62
N SER A 397 -22.97 2.68 6.99
CA SER A 397 -21.72 2.78 6.20
C SER A 397 -20.44 2.30 6.93
N ALA A 398 -20.49 2.11 8.26
CA ALA A 398 -19.42 1.52 9.07
C ALA A 398 -19.90 0.35 9.94
N ILE A 399 -18.99 -0.60 10.20
CA ILE A 399 -19.20 -1.80 10.99
C ILE A 399 -18.34 -1.70 12.26
N GLY A 400 -18.97 -1.32 13.37
CA GLY A 400 -18.35 -1.35 14.69
C GLY A 400 -17.32 -0.26 14.94
N SER A 401 -17.40 0.89 14.28
CA SER A 401 -16.48 2.03 14.39
C SER A 401 -16.04 2.35 15.83
N ALA A 402 -16.99 2.56 16.73
CA ALA A 402 -16.74 2.85 18.14
C ALA A 402 -16.05 1.70 18.90
N ILE A 403 -16.24 0.45 18.48
CA ILE A 403 -15.62 -0.73 19.10
C ILE A 403 -14.21 -0.96 18.52
N VAL A 404 -14.02 -0.79 17.20
CA VAL A 404 -12.73 -0.99 16.53
C VAL A 404 -11.69 0.02 17.05
N SER A 405 -12.08 1.27 17.25
CA SER A 405 -11.23 2.35 17.79
C SER A 405 -11.09 2.38 19.33
N ALA A 406 -11.75 1.47 20.06
CA ALA A 406 -11.68 1.41 21.52
C ALA A 406 -10.30 0.95 22.02
N ASP A 407 -10.05 1.00 23.33
CA ASP A 407 -8.83 0.40 23.89
C ASP A 407 -8.88 -1.14 23.90
N ASP A 408 -7.72 -1.79 24.05
CA ASP A 408 -7.59 -3.25 24.07
C ASP A 408 -8.50 -3.92 25.11
N ALA A 409 -8.62 -3.35 26.31
CA ALA A 409 -9.43 -3.96 27.36
C ALA A 409 -10.92 -3.90 26.99
N SER A 410 -11.35 -2.83 26.33
CA SER A 410 -12.71 -2.66 25.83
C SER A 410 -13.02 -3.59 24.66
N ARG A 411 -12.13 -3.69 23.65
CA ARG A 411 -12.28 -4.67 22.54
C ARG A 411 -12.32 -6.11 23.05
N ALA A 412 -11.42 -6.47 23.97
CA ALA A 412 -11.39 -7.81 24.56
C ALA A 412 -12.67 -8.10 25.37
N ALA A 413 -13.21 -7.11 26.10
CA ALA A 413 -14.47 -7.27 26.84
C ALA A 413 -15.68 -7.43 25.91
N PHE A 414 -15.72 -6.73 24.78
CA PHE A 414 -16.72 -6.93 23.74
C PHE A 414 -16.62 -8.35 23.15
N LEU A 415 -15.44 -8.76 22.68
CA LEU A 415 -15.23 -10.11 22.13
C LEU A 415 -15.62 -11.18 23.14
N ARG A 416 -15.14 -11.09 24.39
CA ARG A 416 -15.49 -12.02 25.47
C ARG A 416 -17.00 -12.14 25.64
N ALA A 417 -17.74 -11.03 25.64
CA ALA A 417 -19.20 -11.05 25.75
C ALA A 417 -19.88 -11.79 24.60
N VAL A 418 -19.47 -11.52 23.36
CA VAL A 418 -20.03 -12.20 22.17
C VAL A 418 -19.72 -13.69 22.21
N PHE A 419 -18.49 -14.08 22.52
CA PHE A 419 -18.08 -15.48 22.61
C PHE A 419 -18.76 -16.21 23.78
N ASP A 420 -18.91 -15.56 24.94
CA ASP A 420 -19.64 -16.13 26.07
C ASP A 420 -21.11 -16.38 25.72
N ALA A 421 -21.76 -15.48 24.99
CA ALA A 421 -23.15 -15.64 24.58
C ALA A 421 -23.31 -16.73 23.50
N GLU A 422 -22.49 -16.70 22.45
CA GLU A 422 -22.81 -17.42 21.20
C GLU A 422 -21.85 -18.54 20.84
N ALA A 423 -20.60 -18.44 21.26
CA ALA A 423 -19.59 -19.41 20.85
C ALA A 423 -19.71 -20.70 21.65
N HIS A 424 -19.43 -21.81 20.98
CA HIS A 424 -19.35 -23.11 21.61
C HIS A 424 -18.01 -23.78 21.26
N ILE A 425 -17.49 -24.55 22.21
CA ILE A 425 -16.24 -25.30 22.03
C ILE A 425 -16.61 -26.73 21.64
N ALA A 426 -16.33 -27.11 20.40
CA ALA A 426 -16.54 -28.46 19.90
C ALA A 426 -15.62 -29.48 20.61
N ALA A 427 -15.94 -30.78 20.53
CA ALA A 427 -15.18 -31.82 21.24
C ALA A 427 -13.72 -31.95 20.78
N ASN A 428 -13.41 -31.46 19.58
CA ASN A 428 -12.06 -31.39 19.02
C ASN A 428 -11.30 -30.11 19.44
N GLY A 429 -11.94 -29.20 20.18
CA GLY A 429 -11.33 -27.95 20.67
C GLY A 429 -11.56 -26.74 19.79
N ILE A 430 -12.25 -26.89 18.67
CA ILE A 430 -12.57 -25.77 17.78
C ILE A 430 -13.63 -24.90 18.46
N ILE A 431 -13.36 -23.60 18.58
CA ILE A 431 -14.38 -22.62 18.97
C ILE A 431 -15.18 -22.32 17.71
N GLU A 432 -16.51 -22.42 17.77
CA GLU A 432 -17.40 -22.03 16.68
C GLU A 432 -18.43 -21.02 17.17
N LEU A 433 -18.50 -19.87 16.49
CA LEU A 433 -19.43 -18.78 16.74
C LEU A 433 -20.28 -18.64 15.48
N THR A 434 -21.60 -18.77 15.60
CA THR A 434 -22.51 -18.71 14.45
C THR A 434 -23.50 -17.57 14.61
N GLN A 435 -23.50 -16.67 13.62
CA GLN A 435 -24.41 -15.54 13.55
C GLN A 435 -25.22 -15.54 12.27
N ARG A 436 -26.35 -14.83 12.32
CA ARG A 436 -27.13 -14.56 11.11
C ARG A 436 -26.62 -13.31 10.40
N ASN A 437 -26.13 -12.33 11.15
CA ASN A 437 -25.63 -11.09 10.59
C ASN A 437 -24.18 -11.27 10.13
N ALA A 438 -23.94 -11.09 8.83
CA ALA A 438 -22.61 -11.19 8.23
C ALA A 438 -21.66 -10.09 8.77
N ASP A 439 -22.17 -8.88 8.96
CA ASP A 439 -21.38 -7.73 9.41
C ASP A 439 -20.83 -7.94 10.83
N HIS A 440 -21.61 -8.59 11.71
CA HIS A 440 -21.14 -8.95 13.06
C HIS A 440 -20.00 -9.96 13.02
N ILE A 441 -20.04 -10.93 12.10
CA ILE A 441 -18.95 -11.89 11.90
C ILE A 441 -17.71 -11.19 11.33
N THR A 442 -17.89 -10.31 10.34
CA THR A 442 -16.80 -9.49 9.78
C THR A 442 -16.13 -8.67 10.88
N LEU A 443 -16.91 -7.93 11.69
CA LEU A 443 -16.40 -7.16 12.83
C LEU A 443 -15.58 -8.03 13.80
N VAL A 444 -16.12 -9.19 14.19
CA VAL A 444 -15.42 -10.11 15.09
C VAL A 444 -14.13 -10.61 14.45
N ALA A 445 -14.10 -10.88 13.13
CA ALA A 445 -12.88 -11.29 12.44
C ALA A 445 -11.78 -10.22 12.47
N TYR A 446 -12.12 -8.95 12.18
CA TYR A 446 -11.19 -7.83 12.27
C TYR A 446 -10.71 -7.56 13.70
N LEU A 447 -11.60 -7.62 14.70
CA LEU A 447 -11.23 -7.47 16.11
C LEU A 447 -10.35 -8.62 16.62
N LEU A 448 -10.55 -9.85 16.13
CA LEU A 448 -9.68 -10.98 16.49
C LEU A 448 -8.27 -10.82 15.91
N SER A 449 -8.13 -10.26 14.70
CA SER A 449 -6.80 -9.97 14.12
C SER A 449 -6.02 -8.93 14.91
N THR A 450 -6.66 -7.97 15.59
CA THR A 450 -5.93 -7.04 16.48
C THR A 450 -5.37 -7.72 17.74
N PHE A 451 -5.75 -8.98 18.00
CA PHE A 451 -5.23 -9.80 19.10
C PHE A 451 -4.40 -10.99 18.60
N GLU A 452 -3.97 -10.99 17.33
CA GLU A 452 -3.20 -12.08 16.70
C GLU A 452 -3.95 -13.42 16.71
N VAL A 453 -5.29 -13.38 16.70
CA VAL A 453 -6.13 -14.58 16.68
C VAL A 453 -6.67 -14.80 15.26
N PRO A 454 -5.97 -15.56 14.39
CA PRO A 454 -6.50 -15.91 13.09
C PRO A 454 -7.80 -16.71 13.22
N CYS A 455 -8.76 -16.42 12.35
CA CYS A 455 -10.03 -17.10 12.30
C CYS A 455 -10.38 -17.52 10.87
N ARG A 456 -11.24 -18.53 10.77
CA ARG A 456 -11.84 -18.96 9.50
C ARG A 456 -13.33 -18.65 9.50
N ARG A 457 -13.89 -18.34 8.34
CA ARG A 457 -15.32 -18.08 8.15
C ARG A 457 -15.90 -19.16 7.24
N LYS A 458 -17.14 -19.58 7.48
CA LYS A 458 -17.91 -20.39 6.53
C LYS A 458 -19.34 -19.92 6.47
N THR A 459 -19.88 -19.86 5.26
CA THR A 459 -21.28 -19.53 5.02
C THR A 459 -22.05 -20.82 4.74
N ALA A 460 -23.21 -20.99 5.36
CA ALA A 460 -24.07 -22.15 5.16
C ALA A 460 -25.55 -21.78 5.10
N GLN A 461 -26.27 -22.33 4.13
CA GLN A 461 -27.74 -22.27 4.10
C GLN A 461 -28.33 -23.38 4.98
N LYS A 462 -29.13 -23.01 5.97
CA LYS A 462 -29.82 -23.97 6.86
C LYS A 462 -31.33 -23.71 6.84
N ALA A 463 -32.11 -24.78 6.69
CA ALA A 463 -33.56 -24.71 6.85
C ALA A 463 -33.91 -24.34 8.30
N ALA A 464 -34.76 -23.33 8.48
CA ALA A 464 -35.17 -22.86 9.80
C ALA A 464 -35.75 -23.98 10.66
N THR A 465 -35.17 -24.19 11.85
CA THR A 465 -35.60 -25.19 12.85
C THR A 465 -37.05 -25.00 13.32
N ASN A 466 -37.64 -23.83 13.03
CA ASN A 466 -38.99 -23.42 13.44
C ASN A 466 -40.11 -23.87 12.49
N GLY A 467 -39.86 -24.84 11.61
CA GLY A 467 -40.90 -25.54 10.85
C GLY A 467 -41.50 -24.77 9.66
N THR A 468 -40.96 -23.60 9.30
CA THR A 468 -41.45 -22.80 8.17
C THR A 468 -40.85 -23.21 6.82
N GLY A 469 -39.84 -24.09 6.80
CA GLY A 469 -39.18 -24.53 5.57
C GLY A 469 -38.38 -23.44 4.84
N ILE A 470 -38.16 -22.30 5.49
CA ILE A 470 -37.40 -21.16 4.93
C ILE A 470 -35.92 -21.44 5.20
N GLU A 471 -35.15 -21.61 4.13
CA GLU A 471 -33.69 -21.63 4.20
C GLU A 471 -33.18 -20.23 4.53
N ARG A 472 -32.26 -20.16 5.49
CA ARG A 472 -31.61 -18.92 5.92
C ARG A 472 -30.11 -19.13 5.89
N THR A 473 -29.40 -18.10 5.43
CA THR A 473 -27.94 -18.05 5.47
C THR A 473 -27.48 -17.80 6.91
N TYR A 474 -26.48 -18.57 7.33
CA TYR A 474 -25.78 -18.41 8.60
C TYR A 474 -24.29 -18.34 8.31
N HIS A 475 -23.60 -17.48 9.05
CA HIS A 475 -22.16 -17.27 8.97
C HIS A 475 -21.54 -17.83 10.25
N THR A 476 -20.63 -18.78 10.10
CA THR A 476 -19.92 -19.40 11.22
C THR A 476 -18.45 -19.04 11.18
N LEU A 477 -17.98 -18.39 12.23
CA LEU A 477 -16.57 -18.13 12.50
C LEU A 477 -16.03 -19.29 13.33
N TYR A 478 -14.83 -19.75 13.00
CA TYR A 478 -14.13 -20.76 13.79
C TYR A 478 -12.73 -20.32 14.16
N ILE A 479 -12.32 -20.70 15.37
CA ILE A 479 -10.96 -20.57 15.88
C ILE A 479 -10.45 -21.97 16.20
N SER A 480 -9.29 -22.32 15.67
CA SER A 480 -8.71 -23.65 15.79
C SER A 480 -7.19 -23.61 15.81
N GLY A 481 -6.58 -24.63 16.41
CA GLY A 481 -5.13 -24.71 16.58
C GLY A 481 -4.75 -24.37 18.02
N ALA A 482 -3.91 -25.20 18.64
CA ALA A 482 -3.60 -25.06 20.07
C ALA A 482 -3.00 -23.69 20.40
N ASN A 483 -2.05 -23.21 19.58
CA ASN A 483 -1.43 -21.89 19.75
C ASN A 483 -2.45 -20.75 19.61
N THR A 484 -3.29 -20.78 18.57
CA THR A 484 -4.35 -19.79 18.39
C THR A 484 -5.36 -19.79 19.54
N LEU A 485 -5.67 -20.97 20.09
CA LEU A 485 -6.52 -21.11 21.27
C LEU A 485 -5.84 -20.59 22.54
N GLU A 486 -4.53 -20.75 22.66
CA GLU A 486 -3.71 -20.18 23.75
C GLU A 486 -3.68 -18.65 23.67
N THR A 487 -3.40 -18.07 22.49
CA THR A 487 -3.51 -16.62 22.27
C THR A 487 -4.90 -16.10 22.60
N PHE A 488 -5.96 -16.79 22.15
CA PHE A 488 -7.33 -16.43 22.50
C PHE A 488 -7.58 -16.51 24.02
N ALA A 489 -7.07 -17.53 24.70
CA ALA A 489 -7.20 -17.70 26.14
C ALA A 489 -6.44 -16.61 26.93
N ASP A 490 -5.27 -16.19 26.46
CA ASP A 490 -4.45 -15.18 27.13
C ASP A 490 -5.00 -13.75 26.93
N ARG A 491 -5.48 -13.45 25.73
CA ARG A 491 -5.91 -12.08 25.36
C ARG A 491 -7.40 -11.83 25.65
N ILE A 492 -8.26 -12.83 25.46
CA ILE A 492 -9.72 -12.68 25.53
C ILE A 492 -10.31 -13.57 26.62
N ASP A 493 -10.10 -14.88 26.57
CA ASP A 493 -10.72 -15.94 27.42
C ASP A 493 -12.27 -15.91 27.47
N PHE A 494 -12.87 -16.95 28.03
CA PHE A 494 -14.29 -17.00 28.41
C PHE A 494 -14.49 -16.56 29.86
N SER A 495 -15.56 -15.82 30.16
CA SER A 495 -15.94 -15.59 31.57
C SER A 495 -16.69 -16.76 32.18
N ILE A 496 -17.30 -17.60 31.34
CA ILE A 496 -18.05 -18.78 31.78
C ILE A 496 -17.10 -19.94 32.09
N GLY A 497 -17.09 -20.37 33.36
CA GLY A 497 -16.10 -21.34 33.88
C GLY A 497 -15.98 -22.64 33.09
N TYR A 498 -17.10 -23.28 32.70
CA TYR A 498 -17.01 -24.54 31.93
C TYR A 498 -16.52 -24.36 30.50
N LYS A 499 -16.68 -23.17 29.90
CA LYS A 499 -16.13 -22.85 28.58
C LYS A 499 -14.64 -22.57 28.71
N ALA A 500 -14.23 -21.76 29.68
CA ALA A 500 -12.84 -21.48 29.98
C ALA A 500 -12.05 -22.76 30.27
N ASP A 501 -12.55 -23.63 31.17
CA ASP A 501 -11.89 -24.90 31.49
C ASP A 501 -11.66 -25.77 30.24
N ARG A 502 -12.63 -25.82 29.33
CA ARG A 502 -12.51 -26.57 28.07
C ARG A 502 -11.55 -25.90 27.09
N LEU A 503 -11.53 -24.57 27.01
CA LEU A 503 -10.56 -23.83 26.20
C LEU A 503 -9.14 -24.15 26.67
N HIS A 504 -8.87 -23.97 27.97
CA HIS A 504 -7.56 -24.23 28.59
C HIS A 504 -7.11 -25.69 28.42
N GLU A 505 -8.03 -26.67 28.51
CA GLU A 505 -7.72 -28.08 28.23
C GLU A 505 -7.24 -28.31 26.78
N HIS A 506 -7.82 -27.59 25.82
CA HIS A 506 -7.47 -27.74 24.40
C HIS A 506 -6.30 -26.87 23.97
N ALA A 507 -6.09 -25.70 24.60
CA ALA A 507 -4.93 -24.84 24.40
C ALA A 507 -3.64 -25.52 24.90
N ALA A 508 -3.69 -26.24 26.03
CA ALA A 508 -2.54 -26.93 26.60
C ALA A 508 -2.09 -28.21 25.83
N LYS A 509 -2.67 -28.50 24.66
CA LYS A 509 -2.30 -29.66 23.83
C LYS A 509 -1.14 -29.29 22.90
N ASP A 510 -0.25 -30.24 22.62
CA ASP A 510 0.81 -30.04 21.64
C ASP A 510 0.21 -29.64 20.28
N ALA A 511 0.64 -28.48 19.75
CA ALA A 511 0.14 -27.96 18.49
C ALA A 511 0.40 -28.96 17.34
N ASN A 512 -0.66 -29.30 16.59
CA ASN A 512 -0.50 -30.07 15.36
C ASN A 512 0.03 -29.13 14.28
N THR A 513 1.34 -29.18 14.05
CA THR A 513 2.16 -28.22 13.29
C THR A 513 1.96 -28.29 11.77
N ASN A 514 0.84 -28.77 11.22
CA ASN A 514 0.74 -29.02 9.77
C ASN A 514 -0.31 -28.17 9.03
N HIS A 515 -0.91 -27.18 9.69
CA HIS A 515 -2.03 -26.42 9.12
C HIS A 515 -1.66 -25.01 8.63
N ASP A 516 -0.64 -24.38 9.21
CA ASP A 516 -0.13 -23.07 8.82
C ASP A 516 1.36 -23.24 8.51
N THR A 517 1.72 -23.27 7.23
CA THR A 517 3.06 -23.66 6.76
C THR A 517 3.59 -22.57 5.83
N ILE A 518 4.87 -22.24 5.97
CA ILE A 518 5.53 -21.21 5.14
C ILE A 518 6.40 -21.96 4.11
N PRO A 519 6.07 -21.90 2.81
CA PRO A 519 6.80 -22.61 1.78
C PRO A 519 8.05 -21.81 1.36
N ALA A 520 9.01 -21.54 2.25
CA ALA A 520 10.22 -20.76 1.91
C ALA A 520 11.52 -21.59 2.00
N GLN A 521 11.42 -22.92 1.85
CA GLN A 521 12.55 -23.82 2.14
C GLN A 521 13.68 -23.71 1.11
N MET A 522 13.42 -23.21 -0.10
CA MET A 522 14.45 -23.01 -1.11
C MET A 522 15.31 -21.79 -0.79
N VAL A 523 14.69 -20.66 -0.46
CA VAL A 523 15.40 -19.44 0.03
C VAL A 523 16.35 -19.78 1.17
N LEU A 524 15.88 -20.53 2.18
CA LEU A 524 16.71 -20.91 3.32
C LEU A 524 17.86 -21.86 2.94
N ARG A 525 17.61 -22.82 2.04
CA ARG A 525 18.64 -23.76 1.61
C ARG A 525 19.73 -23.06 0.82
N GLU A 526 19.34 -22.19 -0.11
CA GLU A 526 20.28 -21.42 -0.91
C GLU A 526 21.12 -20.49 -0.01
N LEU A 527 20.49 -19.79 0.93
CA LEU A 527 21.19 -18.93 1.90
C LEU A 527 22.18 -19.74 2.75
N CYS A 528 21.77 -20.89 3.27
CA CYS A 528 22.65 -21.76 4.05
C CYS A 528 23.81 -22.32 3.21
N ASP A 529 23.59 -22.72 1.97
CA ASP A 529 24.63 -23.26 1.08
C ASP A 529 25.68 -22.19 0.76
N ARG A 530 25.23 -20.99 0.36
CA ARG A 530 26.11 -19.86 0.04
C ARG A 530 26.97 -19.41 1.22
N LEU A 531 26.45 -19.50 2.44
CA LEU A 531 27.14 -19.08 3.67
C LEU A 531 27.85 -20.24 4.40
N ASP A 532 27.82 -21.47 3.85
CA ASP A 532 28.36 -22.67 4.49
C ASP A 532 27.82 -22.83 5.93
N ILE A 533 26.51 -22.66 6.08
CA ILE A 533 25.78 -22.87 7.34
C ILE A 533 25.24 -24.31 7.31
N PRO A 534 25.54 -25.15 8.33
CA PRO A 534 25.07 -26.53 8.37
C PRO A 534 23.54 -26.62 8.37
N VAL A 535 22.98 -27.02 7.22
CA VAL A 535 21.53 -27.26 7.03
C VAL A 535 20.96 -28.20 8.10
N THR A 536 21.72 -29.18 8.60
CA THR A 536 21.25 -30.15 9.60
C THR A 536 21.00 -29.58 10.98
N ASP A 537 21.61 -28.44 11.30
CA ASP A 537 21.55 -27.82 12.62
C ASP A 537 20.36 -26.86 12.70
N HIS A 538 19.86 -26.41 11.55
CA HIS A 538 18.84 -25.37 11.45
C HIS A 538 17.59 -25.79 10.67
N LEU A 539 17.67 -26.60 9.61
CA LEU A 539 16.51 -27.00 8.81
C LEU A 539 15.91 -28.35 9.25
N PRO A 540 14.57 -28.51 9.23
CA PRO A 540 13.90 -29.76 9.56
C PRO A 540 14.24 -30.87 8.55
N LYS A 541 14.31 -32.13 9.03
CA LYS A 541 14.68 -33.31 8.23
C LYS A 541 13.75 -33.61 7.04
N SER A 542 12.53 -33.06 7.03
CA SER A 542 11.62 -33.15 5.90
C SER A 542 11.39 -31.77 5.30
N LEU A 543 11.63 -31.68 3.99
CA LEU A 543 11.42 -30.49 3.16
C LEU A 543 10.02 -30.44 2.57
N ASN A 544 9.04 -31.02 3.28
CA ASN A 544 7.67 -31.04 2.79
C ASN A 544 7.08 -29.63 2.97
N PRO A 545 6.56 -28.95 1.94
CA PRO A 545 5.91 -27.65 2.10
C PRO A 545 4.69 -27.68 3.03
N GLU A 546 4.19 -28.88 3.39
CA GLU A 546 3.14 -29.07 4.40
C GLU A 546 3.66 -29.32 5.83
N THR A 547 4.99 -29.29 6.07
CA THR A 547 5.59 -29.44 7.41
C THR A 547 7.00 -28.80 7.49
N PRO A 548 7.38 -28.09 8.56
CA PRO A 548 6.66 -27.88 9.81
C PRO A 548 5.84 -26.59 9.82
N GLY A 549 5.02 -26.45 10.85
CA GLY A 549 4.11 -25.33 11.01
C GLY A 549 4.84 -24.05 11.39
N ARG A 550 4.16 -22.93 11.20
CA ARG A 550 4.66 -21.57 11.33
C ARG A 550 5.64 -21.38 12.48
N GLU A 551 5.26 -21.66 13.72
CA GLU A 551 6.11 -21.42 14.90
C GLU A 551 7.48 -22.12 14.81
N ARG A 552 7.47 -23.42 14.47
CA ARG A 552 8.70 -24.19 14.28
C ARG A 552 9.48 -23.69 13.07
N TYR A 553 8.80 -23.16 12.07
CA TYR A 553 9.41 -22.56 10.89
C TYR A 553 10.04 -21.19 11.16
N CYS A 554 9.34 -20.28 11.87
CA CYS A 554 9.85 -18.99 12.33
C CYS A 554 11.06 -19.17 13.24
N THR A 555 11.01 -20.11 14.19
CA THR A 555 12.18 -20.45 15.01
C THR A 555 13.37 -20.87 14.14
N VAL A 556 13.13 -21.62 13.07
CA VAL A 556 14.18 -22.02 12.13
C VAL A 556 14.70 -20.83 11.34
N LEU A 557 13.80 -19.99 10.82
CA LEU A 557 14.14 -18.74 10.12
C LEU A 557 15.00 -17.83 10.98
N ASP A 558 14.58 -17.51 12.21
CA ASP A 558 15.32 -16.64 13.13
C ASP A 558 16.74 -17.17 13.40
N ASN A 559 16.86 -18.48 13.63
CA ASN A 559 18.14 -19.11 13.84
C ASN A 559 19.03 -19.04 12.59
N VAL A 560 18.46 -19.22 11.38
CA VAL A 560 19.20 -19.11 10.12
C VAL A 560 19.59 -17.66 9.83
N VAL A 561 18.69 -16.69 9.99
CA VAL A 561 18.96 -15.26 9.79
C VAL A 561 20.03 -14.77 10.75
N THR A 562 19.96 -15.17 12.02
CA THR A 562 21.01 -14.86 13.02
C THR A 562 22.35 -15.48 12.61
N ALA A 563 22.38 -16.78 12.29
CA ALA A 563 23.61 -17.46 11.88
C ALA A 563 24.20 -16.89 10.58
N ALA A 564 23.35 -16.48 9.62
CA ALA A 564 23.74 -15.85 8.38
C ALA A 564 24.35 -14.46 8.61
N THR A 565 23.74 -13.66 9.48
CA THR A 565 24.25 -12.35 9.88
C THR A 565 25.62 -12.48 10.54
N ASP A 566 25.75 -13.37 11.53
CA ASP A 566 27.03 -13.65 12.21
C ASP A 566 28.11 -14.10 11.19
N ARG A 567 27.71 -14.95 10.23
CA ARG A 567 28.62 -15.45 9.19
C ARG A 567 29.08 -14.35 8.23
N ILE A 568 28.18 -13.44 7.84
CA ILE A 568 28.53 -12.29 6.99
C ILE A 568 29.53 -11.38 7.72
N GLU A 569 29.31 -11.10 9.02
CA GLU A 569 30.27 -10.33 9.82
C GLU A 569 31.65 -10.99 9.88
N ASP A 570 31.68 -12.31 10.08
CA ASP A 570 32.95 -13.07 10.11
C ASP A 570 33.65 -13.06 8.75
N VAL A 571 32.91 -13.19 7.64
CA VAL A 571 33.47 -13.09 6.28
C VAL A 571 34.05 -11.69 6.04
N GLN A 572 33.36 -10.62 6.45
CA GLN A 572 33.86 -9.24 6.37
C GLN A 572 35.15 -9.06 7.17
N ARG A 573 35.19 -9.54 8.42
CA ARG A 573 36.41 -9.54 9.25
C ARG A 573 37.54 -10.31 8.59
N GLY A 574 37.23 -11.44 7.96
CA GLY A 574 38.18 -12.26 7.20
C GLY A 574 38.77 -11.51 6.00
N LEU A 575 37.92 -10.83 5.22
CA LEU A 575 38.33 -10.04 4.06
C LEU A 575 39.21 -8.85 4.48
N GLU A 576 38.83 -8.10 5.51
CA GLU A 576 39.66 -7.00 6.04
C GLU A 576 41.04 -7.48 6.50
N ARG A 577 41.10 -8.64 7.16
CA ARG A 577 42.38 -9.24 7.56
C ARG A 577 43.22 -9.62 6.35
N LEU A 578 42.60 -10.19 5.32
CA LEU A 578 43.27 -10.58 4.09
C LEU A 578 43.88 -9.36 3.37
N GLU A 579 43.15 -8.25 3.30
CA GLU A 579 43.63 -6.98 2.75
C GLU A 579 44.80 -6.39 3.55
N ARG A 580 44.73 -6.43 4.89
CA ARG A 580 45.86 -6.02 5.74
C ARG A 580 47.08 -6.92 5.57
N LEU A 581 46.90 -8.17 5.15
CA LEU A 581 47.95 -9.15 4.99
C LEU A 581 48.66 -9.08 3.62
N GLU A 582 48.04 -8.46 2.60
CA GLU A 582 48.59 -8.35 1.24
C GLU A 582 50.05 -7.85 1.19
N PRO A 583 50.45 -6.78 1.91
CA PRO A 583 51.83 -6.30 1.89
C PRO A 583 52.82 -7.34 2.42
N MET A 584 52.43 -8.08 3.47
CA MET A 584 53.26 -9.13 4.08
C MET A 584 53.35 -10.37 3.19
N ILE A 585 52.27 -10.70 2.47
CA ILE A 585 52.28 -11.76 1.45
C ILE A 585 53.21 -11.37 0.30
N ALA A 586 53.13 -10.13 -0.19
CA ALA A 586 54.00 -9.64 -1.26
C ALA A 586 55.49 -9.69 -0.85
N GLU A 587 55.81 -9.29 0.39
CA GLU A 587 57.16 -9.40 0.93
C GLU A 587 57.62 -10.87 1.00
N THR A 588 56.78 -11.74 1.55
CA THR A 588 57.09 -13.18 1.72
C THR A 588 57.27 -13.88 0.37
N THR A 589 56.44 -13.55 -0.62
CA THR A 589 56.47 -14.13 -1.97
C THR A 589 57.59 -13.57 -2.84
N SER A 590 58.25 -12.49 -2.42
CA SER A 590 59.48 -11.99 -3.05
C SER A 590 60.70 -12.89 -2.79
N LEU A 591 60.67 -13.72 -1.74
CA LEU A 591 61.77 -14.59 -1.31
C LEU A 591 62.42 -15.39 -2.46
N PRO A 592 61.69 -16.02 -3.39
CA PRO A 592 62.29 -16.79 -4.49
C PRO A 592 63.04 -15.91 -5.47
N ALA A 593 62.51 -14.74 -5.81
CA ALA A 593 63.16 -13.80 -6.72
C ALA A 593 64.42 -13.21 -6.06
N THR A 594 64.31 -12.80 -4.80
CA THR A 594 65.43 -12.33 -3.98
C THR A 594 66.52 -13.40 -3.88
N TRP A 595 66.16 -14.64 -3.54
CA TRP A 595 67.08 -15.77 -3.47
C TRP A 595 67.82 -16.02 -4.79
N VAL A 596 67.10 -16.06 -5.91
CA VAL A 596 67.69 -16.27 -7.25
C VAL A 596 68.63 -15.12 -7.63
N GLY A 597 68.30 -13.88 -7.27
CA GLY A 597 69.12 -12.70 -7.54
C GLY A 597 70.40 -12.62 -6.70
N THR A 598 70.42 -13.23 -5.50
CA THR A 598 71.56 -13.13 -4.56
C THR A 598 72.46 -14.37 -4.57
N ARG A 599 72.06 -15.48 -5.22
CA ARG A 599 72.85 -16.73 -5.21
C ARG A 599 74.25 -16.62 -5.82
N SER A 600 74.49 -15.70 -6.76
CA SER A 600 75.83 -15.47 -7.35
C SER A 600 76.82 -14.90 -6.34
N ASP A 601 76.32 -14.22 -5.31
CA ASP A 601 77.16 -13.61 -4.27
C ASP A 601 77.77 -14.67 -3.35
N LEU A 602 77.30 -15.92 -3.45
CA LEU A 602 77.87 -17.11 -2.81
C LEU A 602 79.00 -17.76 -3.63
N GLU A 603 79.38 -17.26 -4.82
CA GLU A 603 80.49 -17.80 -5.62
C GLU A 603 81.90 -17.54 -5.04
N PRO A 604 82.19 -16.42 -4.35
CA PRO A 604 83.48 -16.21 -3.70
C PRO A 604 83.67 -17.12 -2.49
N ILE A 605 84.87 -17.71 -2.36
CA ILE A 605 85.18 -18.64 -1.25
C ILE A 605 85.22 -17.94 0.11
N GLU A 606 85.60 -16.66 0.14
CA GLU A 606 85.63 -15.83 1.34
C GLU A 606 84.20 -15.62 1.88
N THR A 607 83.25 -15.23 1.02
CA THR A 607 81.83 -15.07 1.37
C THR A 607 81.22 -16.38 1.90
N ARG A 608 81.50 -17.52 1.25
CA ARG A 608 81.02 -18.83 1.75
C ARG A 608 81.64 -19.25 3.07
N SER A 609 82.88 -18.86 3.35
CA SER A 609 83.53 -19.20 4.63
C SER A 609 82.86 -18.47 5.78
N THR A 610 82.59 -17.18 5.61
CA THR A 610 81.88 -16.35 6.59
C THR A 610 80.47 -16.88 6.87
N ILE A 611 79.70 -17.12 5.81
CA ILE A 611 78.32 -17.62 5.93
C ILE A 611 78.29 -19.04 6.52
N ALA A 612 79.27 -19.89 6.20
CA ALA A 612 79.35 -21.24 6.76
C ALA A 612 79.59 -21.23 8.28
N GLU A 613 80.39 -20.28 8.78
CA GLU A 613 80.67 -20.10 10.20
C GLU A 613 79.45 -19.56 10.98
N SER A 614 78.72 -18.60 10.41
CA SER A 614 77.55 -18.00 11.07
C SER A 614 76.28 -18.86 10.97
N THR A 615 75.97 -19.43 9.79
CA THR A 615 74.74 -20.21 9.58
C THR A 615 74.90 -21.71 9.86
N GLY A 616 76.15 -22.21 9.96
CA GLY A 616 76.46 -23.64 10.08
C GLY A 616 76.21 -24.45 8.79
N VAL A 617 75.99 -23.81 7.63
CA VAL A 617 75.91 -24.51 6.33
C VAL A 617 77.32 -24.92 5.91
N ARG A 618 77.51 -26.16 5.47
CA ARG A 618 78.82 -26.55 4.90
C ARG A 618 79.11 -25.75 3.62
N SER A 619 80.36 -25.31 3.46
CA SER A 619 80.81 -24.50 2.31
C SER A 619 80.54 -25.17 0.94
N ASP A 620 80.61 -26.50 0.86
CA ASP A 620 80.26 -27.26 -0.35
C ASP A 620 78.77 -27.17 -0.71
N ARG A 621 77.88 -27.14 0.28
CA ARG A 621 76.44 -26.92 0.08
C ARG A 621 76.12 -25.49 -0.34
N LEU A 622 76.84 -24.49 0.17
CA LEU A 622 76.68 -23.09 -0.27
C LEU A 622 77.09 -22.92 -1.75
N LEU A 623 78.11 -23.66 -2.22
CA LEU A 623 78.48 -23.70 -3.63
C LEU A 623 77.43 -24.43 -4.49
N GLU A 624 76.80 -25.50 -3.97
CA GLU A 624 75.66 -26.12 -4.66
C GLU A 624 74.45 -25.17 -4.78
N TYR A 625 74.26 -24.27 -3.80
CA TYR A 625 73.24 -23.23 -3.83
C TYR A 625 73.56 -22.13 -4.85
N SER A 626 74.81 -21.65 -4.92
CA SER A 626 75.22 -20.64 -5.90
C SER A 626 74.97 -21.10 -7.33
N ASP A 627 75.36 -22.34 -7.62
CA ASP A 627 75.28 -22.92 -8.97
C ASP A 627 73.85 -23.38 -9.34
N GLY A 628 72.89 -23.25 -8.41
CA GLY A 628 71.51 -23.70 -8.60
C GLY A 628 71.34 -25.22 -8.65
N ARG A 629 72.39 -25.99 -8.34
CA ARG A 629 72.33 -27.47 -8.25
C ARG A 629 71.46 -27.93 -7.08
N ARG A 630 71.26 -27.06 -6.09
CA ARG A 630 70.37 -27.29 -4.96
C ARG A 630 69.71 -25.98 -4.53
N THR A 631 68.47 -26.03 -4.05
CA THR A 631 67.78 -24.89 -3.45
C THR A 631 67.55 -25.19 -1.96
N PRO A 632 67.86 -24.27 -1.04
CA PRO A 632 67.51 -24.43 0.36
C PRO A 632 65.99 -24.36 0.57
N TYR A 633 65.56 -24.79 1.75
CA TYR A 633 64.24 -24.46 2.28
C TYR A 633 64.21 -23.00 2.77
N ALA A 634 63.01 -22.44 2.92
CA ALA A 634 62.77 -21.02 3.19
C ALA A 634 63.50 -20.53 4.44
N THR A 635 63.43 -21.26 5.55
CA THR A 635 64.15 -20.90 6.79
C THR A 635 65.65 -20.78 6.57
N ARG A 636 66.21 -21.69 5.77
CA ARG A 636 67.64 -21.71 5.48
C ARG A 636 68.03 -20.66 4.45
N ALA A 637 67.14 -20.32 3.52
CA ALA A 637 67.32 -19.23 2.57
C ALA A 637 67.36 -17.88 3.29
N LEU A 638 66.42 -17.64 4.21
CA LEU A 638 66.34 -16.43 5.02
C LEU A 638 67.61 -16.20 5.86
N GLN A 639 68.12 -17.25 6.53
CA GLN A 639 69.38 -17.17 7.30
C GLN A 639 70.58 -16.77 6.44
N VAL A 640 70.64 -17.25 5.19
CA VAL A 640 71.74 -16.94 4.27
C VAL A 640 71.59 -15.53 3.68
N LEU A 641 70.36 -15.09 3.43
CA LEU A 641 70.07 -13.73 2.94
C LEU A 641 70.36 -12.65 3.99
N ASP A 642 70.07 -12.92 5.27
CA ASP A 642 70.40 -12.03 6.39
C ASP A 642 71.92 -11.75 6.47
N GLU A 643 72.74 -12.80 6.34
CA GLU A 643 74.21 -12.70 6.31
C GLU A 643 74.76 -12.04 5.03
N LEU A 644 73.94 -11.89 3.99
CA LEU A 644 74.27 -11.21 2.73
C LEU A 644 73.73 -9.77 2.69
N ASP A 645 73.36 -9.19 3.84
CA ASP A 645 72.77 -7.86 3.98
C ASP A 645 71.48 -7.68 3.13
N ARG A 646 70.73 -8.76 2.93
CA ARG A 646 69.40 -8.74 2.29
C ARG A 646 68.34 -9.40 3.17
N PRO A 647 68.14 -8.91 4.41
CA PRO A 647 67.21 -9.51 5.34
C PRO A 647 65.78 -9.51 4.78
N LEU A 648 65.09 -10.62 4.98
CA LEU A 648 63.64 -10.74 4.85
C LEU A 648 63.13 -11.27 6.20
N GLU A 649 62.01 -10.75 6.69
CA GLU A 649 61.55 -11.09 8.03
C GLU A 649 61.00 -12.52 8.09
N LYS A 650 61.67 -13.41 8.85
CA LYS A 650 61.16 -14.78 9.12
C LYS A 650 59.81 -14.75 9.84
N ALA A 651 59.57 -13.76 10.69
CA ALA A 651 58.31 -13.55 11.37
C ALA A 651 57.15 -13.35 10.37
N ALA A 652 57.39 -12.71 9.22
CA ALA A 652 56.37 -12.48 8.21
C ALA A 652 55.81 -13.79 7.64
N LEU A 653 56.64 -14.81 7.41
CA LEU A 653 56.19 -16.12 6.90
C LEU A 653 55.25 -16.84 7.91
N GLU A 654 55.64 -16.88 9.18
CA GLU A 654 54.86 -17.52 10.25
C GLU A 654 53.53 -16.77 10.48
N THR A 655 53.57 -15.43 10.46
CA THR A 655 52.37 -14.58 10.56
C THR A 655 51.45 -14.77 9.36
N VAL A 656 51.98 -14.81 8.12
CA VAL A 656 51.17 -15.05 6.91
C VAL A 656 50.46 -16.40 6.97
N GLN A 657 51.12 -17.46 7.44
CA GLN A 657 50.46 -18.75 7.61
C GLN A 657 49.35 -18.72 8.66
N ALA A 658 49.61 -18.12 9.82
CA ALA A 658 48.63 -18.04 10.91
C ALA A 658 47.41 -17.19 10.52
N GLU A 659 47.64 -16.05 9.87
CA GLU A 659 46.56 -15.17 9.42
C GLU A 659 45.79 -15.78 8.25
N LEU A 660 46.42 -16.46 7.28
CA LEU A 660 45.69 -17.16 6.21
C LEU A 660 44.82 -18.30 6.75
N ARG A 661 45.25 -19.02 7.80
CA ARG A 661 44.39 -20.00 8.49
C ARG A 661 43.19 -19.32 9.15
N THR A 662 43.43 -18.21 9.84
CA THR A 662 42.37 -17.43 10.49
C THR A 662 41.39 -16.87 9.47
N CYS A 663 41.87 -16.34 8.35
CA CYS A 663 41.03 -15.85 7.25
C CYS A 663 40.20 -16.97 6.64
N ARG A 664 40.79 -18.16 6.40
CA ARG A 664 40.04 -19.33 5.94
C ARG A 664 38.89 -19.68 6.89
N ASP A 665 39.18 -19.75 8.18
CA ASP A 665 38.20 -20.17 9.19
C ASP A 665 37.06 -19.15 9.32
N LEU A 666 37.38 -17.84 9.30
CA LEU A 666 36.41 -16.75 9.31
C LEU A 666 35.54 -16.73 8.04
N ILE A 667 36.16 -16.88 6.87
CA ILE A 667 35.44 -16.89 5.58
C ILE A 667 34.61 -18.16 5.41
N GLY A 668 34.97 -19.28 6.08
CA GLY A 668 34.27 -20.55 5.90
C GLY A 668 34.56 -21.20 4.55
N ALA A 669 35.77 -21.03 4.03
CA ALA A 669 36.17 -21.64 2.76
C ALA A 669 36.77 -23.04 3.00
N SER A 670 36.20 -24.04 2.34
CA SER A 670 36.71 -25.40 2.35
C SER A 670 38.07 -25.49 1.63
N ASN A 671 38.84 -26.51 1.98
CA ASN A 671 40.11 -26.76 1.30
C ASN A 671 39.92 -27.17 -0.18
N GLU A 672 38.72 -27.58 -0.60
CA GLU A 672 38.39 -27.96 -1.97
C GLU A 672 38.11 -26.70 -2.81
N GLU A 673 37.33 -25.76 -2.26
CA GLU A 673 37.10 -24.44 -2.88
C GLU A 673 38.42 -23.70 -3.10
N ILE A 674 39.30 -23.65 -2.08
CA ILE A 674 40.57 -22.89 -2.16
C ILE A 674 41.52 -23.45 -3.22
N VAL A 675 41.51 -24.77 -3.45
CA VAL A 675 42.37 -25.39 -4.46
C VAL A 675 41.70 -25.50 -5.82
N SER A 676 40.43 -25.16 -5.93
CA SER A 676 39.69 -25.16 -7.20
C SER A 676 40.40 -24.24 -8.20
N GLY A 677 40.71 -24.79 -9.38
CA GLY A 677 41.46 -24.07 -10.42
C GLY A 677 42.96 -23.84 -10.12
N LEU A 678 43.49 -24.34 -9.00
CA LEU A 678 44.93 -24.32 -8.70
C LEU A 678 45.64 -25.59 -9.18
N THR A 679 46.97 -25.52 -9.23
CA THR A 679 47.83 -26.62 -9.73
C THR A 679 48.19 -27.65 -8.65
N PHE A 680 47.61 -27.55 -7.45
CA PHE A 680 47.95 -28.39 -6.29
C PHE A 680 46.69 -28.79 -5.52
N GLU A 681 46.73 -29.91 -4.80
CA GLU A 681 45.55 -30.53 -4.17
C GLU A 681 45.40 -30.14 -2.69
N SER A 682 44.27 -30.44 -2.05
CA SER A 682 44.00 -30.11 -0.64
C SER A 682 45.05 -30.58 0.38
N PRO A 683 45.73 -31.74 0.21
CA PRO A 683 46.87 -32.11 1.06
C PRO A 683 48.06 -31.14 0.93
N ASP A 684 48.31 -30.59 -0.26
CA ASP A 684 49.38 -29.61 -0.48
C ASP A 684 49.05 -28.27 0.20
N LEU A 685 47.78 -27.84 0.17
CA LEU A 685 47.31 -26.67 0.91
C LEU A 685 47.48 -26.85 2.42
N THR A 686 47.10 -28.03 2.94
CA THR A 686 47.26 -28.37 4.36
C THR A 686 48.73 -28.32 4.78
N ASN A 687 49.63 -28.86 3.94
CA ASN A 687 51.07 -28.78 4.19
C ASN A 687 51.59 -27.34 4.12
N LEU A 688 51.14 -26.55 3.16
CA LEU A 688 51.53 -25.15 2.99
C LEU A 688 51.14 -24.30 4.21
N LEU A 689 49.92 -24.50 4.72
CA LEU A 689 49.42 -23.75 5.87
C LEU A 689 50.01 -24.24 7.19
N ASN A 690 50.29 -25.53 7.38
CA ASN A 690 50.62 -26.10 8.69
C ASN A 690 52.10 -26.47 8.93
N THR A 691 52.97 -26.44 7.91
CA THR A 691 54.39 -26.82 8.05
C THR A 691 55.28 -25.62 8.37
N ASP A 692 56.29 -25.82 9.23
CA ASP A 692 57.21 -24.76 9.69
C ASP A 692 58.29 -24.36 8.66
N ASP A 693 58.54 -25.17 7.62
CA ASP A 693 59.58 -24.90 6.62
C ASP A 693 59.16 -25.36 5.22
N HIS A 694 59.40 -24.52 4.22
CA HIS A 694 58.88 -24.68 2.85
C HIS A 694 59.99 -24.71 1.83
N ALA A 695 59.77 -25.37 0.70
CA ALA A 695 60.64 -25.15 -0.45
C ALA A 695 60.47 -23.68 -0.89
N VAL A 696 61.57 -22.98 -1.20
CA VAL A 696 61.49 -21.56 -1.60
C VAL A 696 60.45 -21.32 -2.70
N ARG A 697 60.37 -22.23 -3.69
CA ARG A 697 59.39 -22.16 -4.80
C ARG A 697 57.91 -22.30 -4.39
N THR A 698 57.58 -22.88 -3.23
CA THR A 698 56.19 -23.10 -2.82
C THR A 698 55.61 -21.90 -2.08
N VAL A 699 56.46 -20.96 -1.64
CA VAL A 699 56.04 -19.74 -0.92
C VAL A 699 55.17 -18.82 -1.80
N THR A 700 55.36 -18.82 -3.12
CA THR A 700 54.50 -18.07 -4.06
C THR A 700 53.05 -18.57 -4.09
N ARG A 701 52.76 -19.74 -3.54
CA ARG A 701 51.39 -20.27 -3.44
C ARG A 701 50.55 -19.50 -2.43
N PHE A 702 51.13 -18.80 -1.45
CA PHE A 702 50.37 -18.00 -0.49
C PHE A 702 49.54 -16.90 -1.16
N GLU A 703 50.09 -16.24 -2.19
CA GLU A 703 49.38 -15.24 -2.99
C GLU A 703 48.16 -15.86 -3.69
N ARG A 704 48.31 -17.08 -4.23
CA ARG A 704 47.19 -17.79 -4.88
C ARG A 704 46.13 -18.24 -3.89
N VAL A 705 46.52 -18.68 -2.70
CA VAL A 705 45.58 -19.02 -1.62
C VAL A 705 44.83 -17.79 -1.14
N ALA A 706 45.53 -16.66 -0.95
CA ALA A 706 44.91 -15.40 -0.56
C ALA A 706 43.89 -14.92 -1.61
N GLU A 707 44.24 -15.01 -2.89
CA GLU A 707 43.32 -14.66 -3.99
C GLU A 707 42.07 -15.56 -3.99
N GLN A 708 42.22 -16.88 -3.80
CA GLN A 708 41.08 -17.78 -3.75
C GLN A 708 40.19 -17.53 -2.52
N LEU A 709 40.78 -17.23 -1.36
CA LEU A 709 40.03 -16.79 -0.18
C LEU A 709 39.29 -15.47 -0.43
N ARG A 710 39.90 -14.53 -1.16
CA ARG A 710 39.25 -13.26 -1.57
C ARG A 710 38.05 -13.52 -2.46
N VAL A 711 38.18 -14.39 -3.47
CA VAL A 711 37.06 -14.79 -4.35
C VAL A 711 35.93 -15.42 -3.54
N ALA A 712 36.24 -16.36 -2.65
CA ALA A 712 35.24 -17.01 -1.79
C ALA A 712 34.52 -16.03 -0.86
N ALA A 713 35.24 -15.05 -0.30
CA ALA A 713 34.65 -14.00 0.53
C ALA A 713 33.72 -13.08 -0.26
N LEU A 714 34.12 -12.68 -1.49
CA LEU A 714 33.30 -11.83 -2.34
C LEU A 714 32.03 -12.53 -2.84
N ASP A 715 32.09 -13.83 -3.09
CA ASP A 715 30.91 -14.64 -3.45
C ASP A 715 29.93 -14.77 -2.28
N ARG A 716 30.45 -15.02 -1.07
CA ARG A 716 29.66 -15.03 0.18
C ARG A 716 29.02 -13.67 0.48
N LEU A 717 29.69 -12.57 0.15
CA LEU A 717 29.20 -11.19 0.30
C LEU A 717 28.52 -10.65 -0.97
N SER A 718 28.11 -11.53 -1.89
CA SER A 718 27.42 -11.13 -3.12
C SER A 718 26.07 -10.48 -2.82
N VAL A 719 25.57 -9.69 -3.78
CA VAL A 719 24.22 -9.12 -3.75
C VAL A 719 23.17 -10.22 -3.59
N GLU A 720 23.33 -11.35 -4.31
CA GLU A 720 22.43 -12.50 -4.22
C GLU A 720 22.34 -13.07 -2.80
N THR A 721 23.45 -13.17 -2.08
CA THR A 721 23.45 -13.61 -0.67
C THR A 721 22.70 -12.62 0.23
N ILE A 722 22.88 -11.31 -0.01
CA ILE A 722 22.19 -10.27 0.75
C ILE A 722 20.69 -10.26 0.44
N GLU A 723 20.28 -10.41 -0.82
CA GLU A 723 18.87 -10.51 -1.22
C GLU A 723 18.19 -11.75 -0.61
N LEU A 724 18.89 -12.88 -0.54
CA LEU A 724 18.40 -14.09 0.13
C LEU A 724 18.25 -13.87 1.64
N LEU A 725 19.20 -13.18 2.29
CA LEU A 725 19.11 -12.83 3.71
C LEU A 725 17.96 -11.86 3.99
N GLU A 726 17.81 -10.81 3.17
CA GLU A 726 16.72 -9.84 3.28
C GLU A 726 15.37 -10.52 3.04
N THR A 727 15.27 -11.44 2.09
CA THR A 727 14.05 -12.22 1.84
C THR A 727 13.75 -13.16 3.00
N ALA A 728 14.75 -13.86 3.55
CA ALA A 728 14.58 -14.69 4.73
C ALA A 728 14.15 -13.89 5.97
N SER A 729 14.75 -12.71 6.21
CA SER A 729 14.36 -11.80 7.30
C SER A 729 12.94 -11.29 7.10
N ARG A 730 12.59 -10.80 5.89
CA ARG A 730 11.24 -10.33 5.58
C ARG A 730 10.18 -11.40 5.83
N ILE A 731 10.46 -12.67 5.52
CA ILE A 731 9.55 -13.78 5.78
C ILE A 731 9.46 -14.10 7.28
N ALA A 732 10.56 -13.97 8.02
CA ALA A 732 10.62 -14.20 9.46
C ALA A 732 9.84 -13.15 10.25
N ASP A 733 10.04 -11.88 9.91
CA ASP A 733 9.47 -10.72 10.58
C ASP A 733 8.05 -10.39 10.10
N ALA A 734 7.54 -11.06 9.06
CA ALA A 734 6.24 -10.75 8.49
C ALA A 734 5.09 -11.01 9.47
N GLU A 735 4.27 -9.98 9.68
CA GLU A 735 2.95 -10.09 10.32
C GLU A 735 1.91 -10.70 9.36
N LEU A 736 2.32 -11.61 8.49
CA LEU A 736 1.49 -12.19 7.43
C LEU A 736 1.23 -13.68 7.68
N TYR A 737 -0.02 -14.08 7.64
CA TYR A 737 -0.54 -15.44 7.60
C TYR A 737 -0.81 -15.86 6.15
N TYR A 738 -0.56 -17.12 5.77
CA TYR A 738 -0.67 -17.56 4.38
C TYR A 738 -1.80 -18.58 4.20
N ASP A 739 -2.85 -18.17 3.50
CA ASP A 739 -4.06 -18.95 3.30
C ASP A 739 -4.11 -19.55 1.90
N ARG A 740 -4.51 -20.82 1.81
CA ARG A 740 -4.43 -21.60 0.58
C ARG A 740 -5.66 -21.34 -0.29
N VAL A 741 -5.46 -21.02 -1.57
CA VAL A 741 -6.51 -20.93 -2.58
C VAL A 741 -7.10 -22.33 -2.82
N GLU A 742 -8.43 -22.45 -2.67
CA GLU A 742 -9.20 -23.67 -2.96
C GLU A 742 -9.75 -23.65 -4.38
N SER A 743 -10.27 -22.50 -4.84
CA SER A 743 -10.77 -22.32 -6.22
C SER A 743 -10.56 -20.89 -6.73
N VAL A 744 -10.53 -20.78 -8.06
CA VAL A 744 -10.48 -19.54 -8.83
C VAL A 744 -11.48 -19.68 -9.96
N ASP A 745 -12.51 -18.84 -9.98
CA ASP A 745 -13.65 -18.93 -10.89
C ASP A 745 -13.85 -17.59 -11.62
N HIS A 746 -13.90 -17.61 -12.95
CA HIS A 746 -14.22 -16.43 -13.77
C HIS A 746 -15.74 -16.27 -13.89
N VAL A 747 -16.23 -15.06 -13.66
CA VAL A 747 -17.65 -14.73 -13.64
C VAL A 747 -17.90 -13.55 -14.57
N GLU A 748 -18.65 -13.78 -15.65
CA GLU A 748 -19.21 -12.70 -16.48
C GLU A 748 -20.40 -12.09 -15.74
N THR A 749 -20.27 -10.83 -15.31
CA THR A 749 -21.31 -10.10 -14.57
C THR A 749 -21.09 -8.61 -14.70
N GLU A 750 -22.17 -7.85 -14.94
CA GLU A 750 -22.16 -6.39 -14.85
C GLU A 750 -22.26 -6.00 -13.37
N GLU A 751 -21.16 -5.54 -12.78
CA GLU A 751 -21.13 -5.11 -11.38
C GLU A 751 -20.21 -3.90 -11.19
N ARG A 752 -20.57 -3.01 -10.27
CA ARG A 752 -19.76 -1.84 -9.93
C ARG A 752 -18.62 -2.25 -9.00
N VAL A 753 -17.42 -1.86 -9.39
CA VAL A 753 -16.15 -2.13 -8.71
C VAL A 753 -15.44 -0.84 -8.35
N TYR A 754 -14.63 -0.91 -7.31
CA TYR A 754 -14.05 0.22 -6.61
C TYR A 754 -12.56 -0.01 -6.38
N ASP A 755 -11.79 1.07 -6.22
CA ASP A 755 -10.37 1.01 -5.87
C ASP A 755 -9.94 2.21 -5.02
N LEU A 756 -8.80 2.08 -4.33
CA LEU A 756 -8.17 3.12 -3.53
C LEU A 756 -6.73 3.34 -3.99
N THR A 757 -6.36 4.58 -4.30
CA THR A 757 -4.97 4.92 -4.59
C THR A 757 -4.25 5.26 -3.29
N VAL A 758 -3.28 4.44 -2.90
CA VAL A 758 -2.36 4.72 -1.78
C VAL A 758 -0.96 4.96 -2.35
N PRO A 759 -0.44 6.21 -2.30
CA PRO A 759 0.80 6.57 -2.98
C PRO A 759 2.05 5.83 -2.48
N GLU A 760 2.15 5.59 -1.18
CA GLU A 760 3.37 5.11 -0.55
C GLU A 760 3.50 3.59 -0.56
N THR A 761 2.43 2.87 -0.20
CA THR A 761 2.45 1.41 -0.04
C THR A 761 1.79 0.67 -1.20
N ARG A 762 0.96 1.35 -2.01
CA ARG A 762 0.30 0.81 -3.22
C ARG A 762 -0.56 -0.42 -2.97
N ASN A 763 -0.99 -0.60 -1.72
CA ASN A 763 -1.83 -1.68 -1.27
C ASN A 763 -2.73 -1.23 -0.09
N TYR A 764 -3.77 -2.01 0.21
CA TYR A 764 -4.63 -1.82 1.39
C TYR A 764 -5.24 -3.13 1.89
N VAL A 765 -5.71 -3.14 3.14
CA VAL A 765 -6.33 -4.30 3.80
C VAL A 765 -7.84 -4.32 3.60
N ALA A 766 -8.34 -5.38 2.96
CA ALA A 766 -9.74 -5.54 2.60
C ALA A 766 -10.22 -7.01 2.62
N GLY A 767 -11.53 -7.23 2.54
CA GLY A 767 -12.18 -8.54 2.41
C GLY A 767 -13.04 -8.96 3.62
N GLU A 768 -13.92 -9.95 3.44
CA GLU A 768 -14.75 -10.50 4.53
C GLU A 768 -13.92 -11.06 5.70
N VAL A 769 -12.69 -11.46 5.38
CA VAL A 769 -11.64 -11.75 6.33
C VAL A 769 -10.41 -10.96 5.85
N PRO A 770 -9.65 -10.30 6.74
CA PRO A 770 -8.63 -9.32 6.32
C PRO A 770 -7.60 -9.95 5.36
N THR A 771 -7.28 -9.24 4.26
CA THR A 771 -6.37 -9.65 3.16
C THR A 771 -5.75 -8.41 2.47
N VAL A 772 -4.61 -8.54 1.79
CA VAL A 772 -3.86 -7.42 1.15
C VAL A 772 -4.15 -7.32 -0.38
N MET A 773 -4.48 -6.12 -0.89
CA MET A 773 -4.94 -5.79 -2.27
C MET A 773 -4.01 -4.77 -3.01
N HIS A 774 -4.03 -4.57 -4.37
CA HIS A 774 -3.02 -3.75 -5.16
C HIS A 774 -3.59 -2.73 -6.23
N ASN A 775 -2.87 -1.61 -6.56
CA ASN A 775 -3.22 -0.45 -7.48
C ASN A 775 -2.54 -0.35 -8.93
N THR A 776 -2.90 0.55 -9.91
CA THR A 776 -2.65 0.47 -11.44
C THR A 776 -1.68 1.47 -12.23
N THR A 777 -1.15 1.13 -13.46
CA THR A 777 -0.37 1.97 -14.49
C THR A 777 -0.52 1.59 -16.04
N SER A 778 -0.33 2.53 -17.03
CA SER A 778 -0.61 2.50 -18.52
C SER A 778 0.40 1.89 -19.55
N ALA A 779 1.57 1.38 -19.16
CA ALA A 779 2.62 1.02 -20.13
C ALA A 779 2.41 -0.29 -20.92
N THR A 780 1.37 -1.03 -20.57
CA THR A 780 1.07 -2.34 -21.14
C THR A 780 0.62 -2.30 -22.60
N ALA A 781 0.02 -1.20 -23.06
CA ALA A 781 -0.50 -1.08 -24.44
C ALA A 781 0.62 -1.10 -25.51
N ILE A 782 1.69 -0.34 -25.29
CA ILE A 782 2.83 -0.27 -26.22
C ILE A 782 3.57 -1.61 -26.33
N ALA A 783 3.64 -2.36 -25.22
CA ALA A 783 4.25 -3.68 -25.21
C ALA A 783 3.46 -4.69 -26.08
N ARG A 784 2.13 -4.59 -26.09
CA ARG A 784 1.25 -5.45 -26.90
C ARG A 784 1.34 -5.14 -28.39
N GLU A 785 1.48 -3.87 -28.78
CA GLU A 785 1.66 -3.47 -30.19
C GLU A 785 2.95 -4.05 -30.79
N ILE A 786 4.04 -4.03 -30.02
CA ILE A 786 5.38 -4.45 -30.49
C ILE A 786 5.54 -5.97 -30.48
N TYR A 787 4.99 -6.65 -29.46
CA TYR A 787 5.27 -8.08 -29.24
C TYR A 787 4.04 -8.98 -29.41
N GLY A 788 2.84 -8.44 -29.62
CA GLY A 788 1.61 -9.23 -29.69
C GLY A 788 1.39 -10.03 -28.40
N ASP A 789 1.04 -11.31 -28.56
CA ASP A 789 0.79 -12.22 -27.42
C ASP A 789 2.04 -12.52 -26.57
N ASP A 790 3.25 -12.33 -27.13
CA ASP A 790 4.53 -12.63 -26.49
C ASP A 790 5.08 -11.46 -25.64
N TRP A 791 4.29 -10.41 -25.41
CA TRP A 791 4.75 -9.18 -24.74
C TRP A 791 5.27 -9.40 -23.32
N ARG A 792 4.67 -10.31 -22.53
CA ARG A 792 5.06 -10.59 -21.14
C ARG A 792 6.50 -11.07 -21.02
N GLY A 793 6.99 -11.79 -22.03
CA GLY A 793 8.37 -12.27 -22.08
C GLY A 793 9.37 -11.22 -22.53
N ASN A 794 8.93 -10.09 -23.09
CA ASN A 794 9.79 -9.07 -23.70
C ASN A 794 9.61 -7.67 -23.12
N PHE A 795 8.81 -7.54 -22.05
CA PHE A 795 8.50 -6.29 -21.36
C PHE A 795 8.82 -6.43 -19.87
N LEU A 796 9.60 -5.49 -19.33
CA LEU A 796 9.89 -5.37 -17.91
C LEU A 796 9.40 -4.02 -17.40
N GLU A 797 8.43 -4.04 -16.49
CA GLU A 797 7.92 -2.87 -15.80
C GLU A 797 8.62 -2.71 -14.44
N LEU A 798 9.12 -1.50 -14.18
CA LEU A 798 9.74 -1.10 -12.94
C LEU A 798 9.15 0.25 -12.54
N ASN A 799 8.91 0.47 -11.25
CA ASN A 799 8.53 1.78 -10.74
C ASN A 799 9.68 2.38 -9.93
N ALA A 800 10.04 3.62 -10.26
CA ALA A 800 11.26 4.24 -9.78
C ALA A 800 11.14 4.85 -8.37
N SER A 801 9.92 5.02 -7.83
CA SER A 801 9.69 5.48 -6.44
C SER A 801 9.94 4.38 -5.39
N ASP A 802 9.59 3.12 -5.71
CA ASP A 802 9.60 2.00 -4.76
C ASP A 802 10.99 1.38 -4.62
N GLN A 803 11.78 1.36 -5.70
CA GLN A 803 13.08 0.69 -5.75
C GLN A 803 14.23 1.72 -5.68
N ARG A 804 14.42 2.33 -4.51
CA ARG A 804 15.36 3.47 -4.31
C ARG A 804 16.85 3.10 -4.40
N GLY A 805 17.20 1.83 -4.48
CA GLY A 805 18.60 1.38 -4.61
C GLY A 805 19.13 1.55 -6.03
N ILE A 806 20.08 2.48 -6.22
CA ILE A 806 20.79 2.72 -7.50
C ILE A 806 21.32 1.40 -8.12
N ASP A 807 21.74 0.45 -7.28
CA ASP A 807 22.28 -0.84 -7.72
C ASP A 807 21.20 -1.89 -8.04
N VAL A 808 20.03 -1.86 -7.36
CA VAL A 808 18.91 -2.83 -7.54
C VAL A 808 18.24 -2.65 -8.90
N VAL A 809 17.88 -1.41 -9.23
CA VAL A 809 17.31 -1.07 -10.56
C VAL A 809 18.32 -1.40 -11.65
N ARG A 810 19.60 -1.08 -11.44
CA ARG A 810 20.68 -1.32 -12.40
C ARG A 810 20.89 -2.80 -12.70
N ASP A 811 20.91 -3.65 -11.67
CA ASP A 811 21.29 -5.05 -11.84
C ASP A 811 20.12 -5.90 -12.37
N ARG A 812 18.87 -5.55 -12.04
CA ARG A 812 17.66 -6.14 -12.65
C ARG A 812 17.52 -5.76 -14.13
N ILE A 813 17.76 -4.49 -14.46
CA ILE A 813 17.84 -4.01 -15.85
C ILE A 813 18.94 -4.75 -16.60
N LYS A 814 20.14 -4.92 -16.02
CA LYS A 814 21.24 -5.67 -16.64
C LYS A 814 20.89 -7.12 -16.91
N ASN A 815 20.25 -7.80 -15.96
CA ASN A 815 19.91 -9.22 -16.11
C ASN A 815 18.87 -9.42 -17.21
N PHE A 816 17.84 -8.57 -17.23
CA PHE A 816 16.85 -8.56 -18.31
C PHE A 816 17.46 -8.20 -19.67
N ALA A 817 18.36 -7.23 -19.73
CA ALA A 817 19.03 -6.85 -20.97
C ALA A 817 20.02 -7.91 -21.50
N ARG A 818 20.51 -8.82 -20.64
CA ARG A 818 21.48 -9.87 -20.98
C ARG A 818 20.86 -11.22 -21.34
N SER A 819 19.65 -11.51 -20.90
CA SER A 819 18.99 -12.78 -21.21
C SER A 819 18.72 -12.90 -22.71
N SER A 820 18.94 -14.09 -23.27
CA SER A 820 18.64 -14.35 -24.68
C SER A 820 17.14 -14.33 -24.94
N PHE A 821 16.73 -13.58 -25.95
CA PHE A 821 15.35 -13.52 -26.45
C PHE A 821 15.39 -13.78 -27.97
N GLY A 822 14.30 -14.32 -28.52
CA GLY A 822 14.23 -14.71 -29.93
C GLY A 822 12.97 -14.19 -30.58
N GLY A 823 13.08 -13.71 -31.82
CA GLY A 823 11.94 -13.25 -32.63
C GLY A 823 11.80 -11.73 -32.77
N TYR A 824 12.52 -10.95 -31.96
CA TYR A 824 12.42 -9.48 -31.93
C TYR A 824 13.82 -8.84 -31.86
N ASP A 825 13.94 -7.61 -32.33
CA ASP A 825 15.23 -6.89 -32.40
C ASP A 825 15.64 -6.27 -31.06
N HIS A 826 14.68 -6.02 -30.17
CA HIS A 826 14.91 -5.40 -28.86
C HIS A 826 13.84 -5.84 -27.84
N ARG A 827 14.16 -5.73 -26.54
CA ARG A 827 13.20 -5.86 -25.42
C ARG A 827 12.83 -4.48 -24.87
N LEU A 828 11.69 -4.35 -24.21
CA LEU A 828 11.22 -3.10 -23.62
C LEU A 828 11.39 -3.12 -22.10
N ILE A 829 11.89 -2.01 -21.56
CA ILE A 829 11.87 -1.72 -20.13
C ILE A 829 11.06 -0.44 -19.94
N PHE A 830 9.96 -0.53 -19.21
CA PHE A 830 9.19 0.62 -18.77
C PHE A 830 9.60 1.00 -17.34
N LEU A 831 10.01 2.25 -17.16
CA LEU A 831 10.33 2.81 -15.86
C LEU A 831 9.34 3.94 -15.56
N ASP A 832 8.42 3.66 -14.65
CA ASP A 832 7.42 4.62 -14.23
C ASP A 832 7.95 5.58 -13.16
N GLU A 833 7.42 6.81 -13.16
CA GLU A 833 7.84 7.89 -12.26
C GLU A 833 9.36 8.12 -12.22
N ALA A 834 10.01 8.11 -13.38
CA ALA A 834 11.45 8.29 -13.50
C ALA A 834 11.95 9.63 -12.91
N ASP A 835 11.06 10.62 -12.73
CA ASP A 835 11.34 11.89 -12.05
C ASP A 835 11.42 11.80 -10.52
N SER A 836 11.01 10.67 -9.93
CA SER A 836 11.21 10.35 -8.51
C SER A 836 12.64 9.87 -8.21
N LEU A 837 13.46 9.55 -9.24
CA LEU A 837 14.86 9.17 -9.07
C LEU A 837 15.76 10.35 -8.75
N THR A 838 16.74 10.13 -7.86
CA THR A 838 17.82 11.10 -7.60
C THR A 838 18.75 11.28 -8.81
N ASP A 839 19.39 12.45 -8.94
CA ASP A 839 20.32 12.75 -10.05
C ASP A 839 21.46 11.71 -10.20
N ASP A 840 21.92 11.14 -9.09
CA ASP A 840 22.94 10.08 -9.07
C ASP A 840 22.39 8.75 -9.60
N ALA A 841 21.15 8.39 -9.24
CA ALA A 841 20.46 7.21 -9.74
C ALA A 841 20.22 7.31 -11.25
N GLN A 842 19.75 8.48 -11.70
CA GLN A 842 19.59 8.78 -13.11
C GLN A 842 20.95 8.73 -13.85
N SER A 843 22.03 9.21 -13.24
CA SER A 843 23.37 9.12 -13.82
C SER A 843 23.86 7.68 -14.00
N ALA A 844 23.46 6.77 -13.11
CA ALA A 844 23.72 5.34 -13.25
C ALA A 844 22.83 4.66 -14.30
N LEU A 845 21.53 4.99 -14.32
CA LEU A 845 20.58 4.53 -15.33
C LEU A 845 21.06 4.89 -16.74
N ARG A 846 21.53 6.13 -16.93
CA ARG A 846 22.13 6.60 -18.19
C ARG A 846 23.24 5.67 -18.70
N ARG A 847 24.17 5.25 -17.84
CA ARG A 847 25.26 4.33 -18.25
C ARG A 847 24.71 2.96 -18.69
N THR A 848 23.63 2.53 -18.05
CA THR A 848 22.97 1.25 -18.35
C THR A 848 22.22 1.33 -19.68
N MET A 849 21.52 2.43 -19.93
CA MET A 849 20.90 2.71 -21.23
C MET A 849 21.94 2.70 -22.36
N GLU A 850 23.11 3.33 -22.15
CA GLU A 850 24.23 3.29 -23.10
C GLU A 850 24.81 1.88 -23.32
N GLN A 851 24.85 1.06 -22.27
CA GLN A 851 25.44 -0.27 -22.35
C GLN A 851 24.56 -1.27 -23.12
N PHE A 852 23.24 -1.13 -23.04
CA PHE A 852 22.28 -2.10 -23.59
C PHE A 852 21.42 -1.54 -24.71
N SER A 853 21.80 -0.40 -25.30
CA SER A 853 21.09 0.22 -26.41
C SER A 853 20.98 -0.67 -27.65
N ASP A 854 21.77 -1.73 -27.78
CA ASP A 854 21.68 -2.64 -28.94
C ASP A 854 20.54 -3.66 -28.78
N ASN A 855 20.22 -4.06 -27.54
CA ASN A 855 19.29 -5.18 -27.27
C ASN A 855 18.04 -4.75 -26.48
N THR A 856 17.98 -3.51 -25.99
CA THR A 856 16.92 -3.04 -25.09
C THR A 856 16.53 -1.61 -25.43
N ARG A 857 15.23 -1.32 -25.35
CA ARG A 857 14.65 0.01 -25.43
C ARG A 857 14.01 0.35 -24.09
N PHE A 858 14.15 1.62 -23.71
CA PHE A 858 13.68 2.14 -22.43
C PHE A 858 12.53 3.09 -22.73
N ILE A 859 11.45 2.96 -21.99
CA ILE A 859 10.34 3.91 -21.96
C ILE A 859 10.31 4.46 -20.54
N LEU A 860 10.59 5.74 -20.39
CA LEU A 860 10.58 6.43 -19.11
C LEU A 860 9.30 7.25 -19.02
N SER A 861 8.50 7.08 -17.97
CA SER A 861 7.35 7.94 -17.68
C SER A 861 7.72 8.92 -16.57
N CYS A 862 7.35 10.18 -16.70
CA CYS A 862 7.53 11.18 -15.65
C CYS A 862 6.43 12.25 -15.73
N ASN A 863 6.19 12.97 -14.63
CA ASN A 863 5.30 14.12 -14.68
C ASN A 863 6.04 15.33 -15.25
N TYR A 864 7.30 15.53 -14.82
CA TYR A 864 8.12 16.67 -15.23
C TYR A 864 9.42 16.24 -15.89
N SER A 865 9.54 16.43 -17.20
CA SER A 865 10.80 16.14 -17.91
C SER A 865 11.99 16.94 -17.37
N SER A 866 11.76 18.10 -16.75
CA SER A 866 12.80 18.94 -16.12
C SER A 866 13.46 18.30 -14.91
N LYS A 867 12.80 17.33 -14.26
CA LYS A 867 13.36 16.54 -13.17
C LYS A 867 14.22 15.36 -13.67
N ILE A 868 14.28 15.14 -14.98
CA ILE A 868 15.17 14.16 -15.60
C ILE A 868 16.48 14.85 -16.00
N ILE A 869 17.63 14.25 -15.71
CA ILE A 869 18.94 14.83 -16.04
C ILE A 869 19.13 14.94 -17.57
N ASP A 870 19.74 16.03 -18.04
CA ASP A 870 20.03 16.26 -19.46
C ASP A 870 20.72 15.07 -20.18
N PRO A 871 21.65 14.33 -19.54
CA PRO A 871 22.24 13.14 -20.15
C PRO A 871 21.23 12.03 -20.47
N ILE A 872 20.17 11.83 -19.70
CA ILE A 872 19.12 10.86 -20.05
C ILE A 872 18.24 11.45 -21.16
N GLN A 873 17.77 12.68 -21.00
CA GLN A 873 16.90 13.34 -21.98
C GLN A 873 17.51 13.34 -23.39
N SER A 874 18.82 13.60 -23.50
CA SER A 874 19.54 13.61 -24.78
C SER A 874 19.63 12.26 -25.50
N ARG A 875 19.25 11.16 -24.83
CA ARG A 875 19.25 9.78 -25.38
C ARG A 875 17.85 9.26 -25.63
N CYS A 876 16.82 9.97 -25.19
CA CYS A 876 15.44 9.63 -25.45
C CYS A 876 14.87 10.52 -26.55
N ALA A 877 14.05 9.93 -27.43
CA ALA A 877 13.02 10.69 -28.11
C ALA A 877 12.02 11.13 -27.04
N VAL A 878 12.01 12.44 -26.76
CA VAL A 878 11.12 13.03 -25.77
C VAL A 878 9.77 13.28 -26.41
N PHE A 879 8.76 12.63 -25.88
CA PHE A 879 7.35 12.83 -26.22
C PHE A 879 6.70 13.54 -25.05
N ARG A 880 6.39 14.81 -25.29
CA ARG A 880 5.67 15.63 -24.33
C ARG A 880 4.20 15.50 -24.68
N PHE A 881 3.47 14.76 -23.86
CA PHE A 881 2.03 14.73 -23.96
C PHE A 881 1.55 16.04 -23.36
N SER A 882 1.11 16.94 -24.23
CA SER A 882 0.38 18.12 -23.76
C SER A 882 -1.04 17.69 -23.41
N PRO A 883 -1.81 18.52 -22.72
CA PRO A 883 -3.25 18.38 -22.75
C PRO A 883 -3.71 18.26 -24.21
N LEU A 884 -4.69 17.40 -24.46
CA LEU A 884 -5.21 17.13 -25.80
C LEU A 884 -5.88 18.36 -26.39
N SER A 885 -5.84 18.49 -27.72
CA SER A 885 -6.48 19.63 -28.37
C SER A 885 -7.99 19.51 -28.28
N ASP A 886 -8.63 20.67 -28.29
CA ASP A 886 -10.08 20.81 -28.35
C ASP A 886 -10.66 20.01 -29.51
N GLU A 887 -10.01 20.03 -30.69
CA GLU A 887 -10.47 19.26 -31.84
C GLU A 887 -10.37 17.75 -31.64
N ALA A 888 -9.34 17.24 -30.96
CA ALA A 888 -9.14 15.82 -30.71
C ALA A 888 -10.18 15.29 -29.72
N ILE A 889 -10.40 16.03 -28.63
CA ILE A 889 -11.47 15.74 -27.66
C ILE A 889 -12.82 15.80 -28.36
N ALA A 890 -13.08 16.84 -29.15
CA ALA A 890 -14.32 17.02 -29.88
C ALA A 890 -14.55 15.92 -30.93
N ALA A 891 -13.49 15.41 -31.55
CA ALA A 891 -13.57 14.30 -32.51
C ALA A 891 -13.99 13.01 -31.80
N GLN A 892 -13.33 12.66 -30.69
CA GLN A 892 -13.67 11.47 -29.91
C GLN A 892 -15.08 11.58 -29.33
N VAL A 893 -15.45 12.74 -28.82
CA VAL A 893 -16.80 13.02 -28.31
C VAL A 893 -17.85 12.82 -29.41
N ARG A 894 -17.61 13.31 -30.63
CA ARG A 894 -18.55 13.13 -31.75
C ARG A 894 -18.59 11.68 -32.25
N GLU A 895 -17.47 10.98 -32.24
CA GLU A 895 -17.38 9.58 -32.63
C GLU A 895 -18.18 8.69 -31.68
N ILE A 896 -17.95 8.86 -30.37
CA ILE A 896 -18.71 8.16 -29.34
C ILE A 896 -20.20 8.53 -29.43
N ALA A 897 -20.54 9.82 -29.56
CA ALA A 897 -21.93 10.24 -29.70
C ALA A 897 -22.62 9.61 -30.93
N ALA A 898 -21.91 9.47 -32.06
CA ALA A 898 -22.45 8.83 -33.25
C ALA A 898 -22.58 7.30 -33.10
N ALA A 899 -21.61 6.65 -32.46
CA ALA A 899 -21.62 5.21 -32.19
C ALA A 899 -22.74 4.81 -31.22
N GLU A 900 -23.10 5.73 -30.31
CA GLU A 900 -24.10 5.54 -29.26
C GLU A 900 -25.48 6.14 -29.61
N ASP A 901 -25.65 6.65 -30.83
CA ASP A 901 -26.88 7.28 -31.36
C ASP A 901 -27.41 8.45 -30.51
N ILE A 902 -26.51 9.34 -30.09
CA ILE A 902 -26.81 10.51 -29.25
C ILE A 902 -26.71 11.79 -30.04
N GLU A 903 -27.74 12.64 -29.94
CA GLU A 903 -27.74 13.95 -30.56
C GLU A 903 -26.95 14.94 -29.69
N VAL A 904 -25.69 15.17 -30.02
CA VAL A 904 -24.86 16.20 -29.39
C VAL A 904 -24.93 17.50 -30.20
N THR A 905 -25.26 18.62 -29.54
CA THR A 905 -25.19 19.95 -30.16
C THR A 905 -23.76 20.46 -30.17
N GLU A 906 -23.40 21.32 -31.13
CA GLU A 906 -22.05 21.91 -31.17
C GLU A 906 -21.71 22.69 -29.89
N ALA A 907 -22.67 23.41 -29.30
CA ALA A 907 -22.48 24.06 -28.01
C ALA A 907 -22.26 23.07 -26.84
N GLY A 908 -22.83 21.85 -26.94
CA GLY A 908 -22.55 20.76 -26.01
C GLY A 908 -21.15 20.16 -26.19
N VAL A 909 -20.68 20.01 -27.43
CA VAL A 909 -19.28 19.61 -27.71
C VAL A 909 -18.32 20.64 -27.13
N ASP A 910 -18.54 21.92 -27.41
CA ASP A 910 -17.69 23.01 -26.93
C ASP A 910 -17.65 23.05 -25.39
N ALA A 911 -18.79 22.80 -24.73
CA ALA A 911 -18.84 22.69 -23.27
C ALA A 911 -18.10 21.46 -22.73
N LEU A 912 -18.16 20.32 -23.42
CA LEU A 912 -17.46 19.09 -23.03
C LEU A 912 -15.96 19.24 -23.17
N VAL A 913 -15.52 19.86 -24.26
CA VAL A 913 -14.13 20.23 -24.51
C VAL A 913 -13.62 21.17 -23.42
N TYR A 914 -14.38 22.23 -23.13
CA TYR A 914 -14.01 23.19 -22.10
C TYR A 914 -13.94 22.55 -20.71
N ALA A 915 -14.90 21.69 -20.36
CA ALA A 915 -14.90 20.96 -19.10
C ALA A 915 -13.76 19.93 -18.99
N ALA A 916 -13.43 19.27 -20.11
CA ALA A 916 -12.37 18.28 -20.19
C ALA A 916 -10.97 18.87 -20.00
N ASN A 917 -10.74 20.13 -20.43
CA ASN A 917 -9.46 20.84 -20.27
C ASN A 917 -8.26 20.00 -20.74
N GLY A 918 -8.39 19.39 -21.92
CA GLY A 918 -7.34 18.55 -22.50
C GLY A 918 -7.20 17.15 -21.91
N ASP A 919 -8.13 16.73 -21.04
CA ASP A 919 -8.22 15.36 -20.51
C ASP A 919 -9.33 14.56 -21.22
N MET A 920 -8.94 13.58 -22.04
CA MET A 920 -9.88 12.72 -22.77
C MET A 920 -10.75 11.87 -21.84
N ARG A 921 -10.19 11.40 -20.72
CA ARG A 921 -10.95 10.62 -19.73
C ARG A 921 -12.08 11.45 -19.16
N ARG A 922 -11.78 12.71 -18.82
CA ARG A 922 -12.79 13.66 -18.35
C ARG A 922 -13.84 13.96 -19.42
N ALA A 923 -13.45 14.08 -20.69
CA ALA A 923 -14.37 14.33 -21.81
C ALA A 923 -15.38 13.19 -22.02
N ILE A 924 -14.89 11.94 -22.07
CA ILE A 924 -15.72 10.76 -22.32
C ILE A 924 -16.74 10.57 -21.18
N ASN A 925 -16.29 10.68 -19.93
CA ASN A 925 -17.17 10.57 -18.77
C ASN A 925 -18.21 11.69 -18.74
N SER A 926 -17.81 12.92 -19.09
CA SER A 926 -18.74 14.06 -19.14
C SER A 926 -19.80 13.90 -20.24
N LEU A 927 -19.43 13.34 -21.40
CA LEU A 927 -20.36 13.09 -22.49
C LEU A 927 -21.36 11.98 -22.10
N GLN A 928 -20.89 10.89 -21.51
CA GLN A 928 -21.73 9.77 -21.07
C GLN A 928 -22.74 10.21 -19.99
N ALA A 929 -22.27 11.02 -19.04
CA ALA A 929 -23.12 11.59 -18.01
C ALA A 929 -24.15 12.58 -18.60
N ALA A 930 -23.75 13.44 -19.55
CA ALA A 930 -24.66 14.36 -20.21
C ALA A 930 -25.74 13.66 -21.05
N ALA A 931 -25.36 12.61 -21.78
CA ALA A 931 -26.27 11.79 -22.58
C ALA A 931 -27.32 11.04 -21.73
N THR A 932 -27.04 10.84 -20.44
CA THR A 932 -27.96 10.18 -19.53
C THR A 932 -29.16 11.06 -19.14
N THR A 933 -29.04 12.39 -19.27
CA THR A 933 -30.02 13.36 -18.76
C THR A 933 -31.11 13.74 -19.78
N GLY A 934 -30.92 13.46 -21.07
CA GLY A 934 -31.91 13.68 -22.14
C GLY A 934 -31.43 13.24 -23.52
N ASP A 935 -32.32 13.25 -24.51
CA ASP A 935 -32.02 12.78 -25.89
C ASP A 935 -30.99 13.68 -26.62
N VAL A 936 -30.83 14.93 -26.17
CA VAL A 936 -29.91 15.91 -26.77
C VAL A 936 -28.92 16.43 -25.73
N VAL A 937 -27.62 16.30 -26.00
CA VAL A 937 -26.54 16.84 -25.17
C VAL A 937 -26.22 18.27 -25.60
N ASP A 938 -26.60 19.23 -24.76
CA ASP A 938 -26.31 20.64 -24.94
C ASP A 938 -25.41 21.22 -23.84
N GLU A 939 -24.97 22.45 -24.05
CA GLU A 939 -24.09 23.19 -23.12
C GLU A 939 -24.64 23.22 -21.67
N GLN A 940 -25.97 23.30 -21.51
CA GLN A 940 -26.59 23.37 -20.20
C GLN A 940 -26.52 22.02 -19.47
N ALA A 941 -26.73 20.93 -20.20
CA ALA A 941 -26.59 19.58 -19.66
C ALA A 941 -25.15 19.32 -19.19
N VAL A 942 -24.16 19.76 -19.96
CA VAL A 942 -22.75 19.54 -19.66
C VAL A 942 -22.31 20.31 -18.41
N TYR A 943 -22.55 21.62 -18.33
CA TYR A 943 -22.13 22.42 -17.18
C TYR A 943 -22.89 22.09 -15.89
N ALA A 944 -24.12 21.58 -16.00
CA ALA A 944 -24.86 21.11 -14.83
C ALA A 944 -24.24 19.87 -14.19
N ILE A 945 -23.53 19.05 -14.97
CA ILE A 945 -23.00 17.76 -14.54
C ILE A 945 -21.53 17.85 -14.16
N THR A 946 -20.73 18.65 -14.88
CA THR A 946 -19.28 18.72 -14.69
C THR A 946 -18.84 19.66 -13.55
N ALA A 947 -19.78 20.19 -12.77
CA ALA A 947 -19.56 21.19 -11.71
C ALA A 947 -18.65 22.35 -12.15
N THR A 948 -18.70 22.70 -13.43
CA THR A 948 -17.82 23.69 -14.07
C THR A 948 -18.63 24.98 -14.26
N ALA A 949 -18.14 26.12 -13.75
CA ALA A 949 -18.82 27.39 -14.00
C ALA A 949 -18.83 27.73 -15.49
N ARG A 950 -19.92 28.35 -15.93
CA ARG A 950 -19.99 28.93 -17.27
C ARG A 950 -18.96 30.05 -17.41
N PRO A 951 -18.19 30.10 -18.51
CA PRO A 951 -17.16 31.12 -18.72
C PRO A 951 -17.67 32.55 -18.49
N GLU A 952 -18.89 32.86 -18.92
CA GLU A 952 -19.48 34.21 -18.79
C GLU A 952 -19.71 34.60 -17.33
N LYS A 953 -19.93 33.61 -16.44
CA LYS A 953 -20.14 33.87 -15.01
C LYS A 953 -18.82 34.22 -14.32
N ILE A 954 -17.72 33.54 -14.68
CA ILE A 954 -16.37 33.87 -14.21
C ILE A 954 -15.94 35.25 -14.74
N GLU A 955 -16.17 35.52 -16.02
CA GLU A 955 -15.90 36.83 -16.63
C GLU A 955 -16.67 37.95 -15.93
N SER A 956 -17.96 37.73 -15.66
CA SER A 956 -18.80 38.72 -14.98
C SER A 956 -18.31 39.03 -13.56
N MET A 957 -17.86 38.01 -12.82
CA MET A 957 -17.33 38.14 -11.46
C MET A 957 -16.07 39.02 -11.45
N VAL A 958 -15.14 38.77 -12.38
CA VAL A 958 -13.90 39.55 -12.51
C VAL A 958 -14.20 40.97 -12.96
N THR A 959 -15.09 41.15 -13.93
CA THR A 959 -15.47 42.47 -14.46
C THR A 959 -16.17 43.32 -13.41
N ASP A 960 -17.05 42.72 -12.60
CA ASP A 960 -17.69 43.39 -11.47
C ASP A 960 -16.66 43.84 -10.43
N ALA A 961 -15.67 42.99 -10.10
CA ALA A 961 -14.58 43.35 -9.20
C ALA A 961 -13.73 44.51 -9.77
N LEU A 962 -13.31 44.44 -11.03
CA LEU A 962 -12.53 45.51 -11.68
C LEU A 962 -13.30 46.83 -11.79
N SER A 963 -14.64 46.78 -11.92
CA SER A 963 -15.49 47.97 -11.89
C SER A 963 -15.67 48.59 -10.49
N GLY A 964 -15.12 47.95 -9.46
CA GLY A 964 -15.20 48.36 -8.05
C GLY A 964 -16.43 47.84 -7.31
N ASP A 965 -17.26 47.01 -7.94
CA ASP A 965 -18.44 46.38 -7.31
C ASP A 965 -18.06 45.04 -6.67
N PHE A 966 -17.22 45.12 -5.63
CA PHE A 966 -16.79 43.97 -4.84
C PHE A 966 -17.97 43.16 -4.29
N SER A 967 -19.07 43.81 -3.93
CA SER A 967 -20.23 43.13 -3.34
C SER A 967 -20.90 42.20 -4.35
N LYS A 968 -21.00 42.62 -5.61
CA LYS A 968 -21.57 41.82 -6.69
C LYS A 968 -20.62 40.71 -7.14
N ALA A 969 -19.33 41.00 -7.23
CA ALA A 969 -18.30 39.99 -7.49
C ALA A 969 -18.28 38.90 -6.41
N ARG A 970 -18.29 39.31 -5.13
CA ARG A 970 -18.34 38.39 -3.99
C ARG A 970 -19.60 37.54 -3.97
N ALA A 971 -20.77 38.11 -4.28
CA ALA A 971 -22.00 37.32 -4.38
C ALA A 971 -21.92 36.26 -5.49
N THR A 972 -21.27 36.58 -6.60
CA THR A 972 -21.04 35.62 -7.68
C THR A 972 -20.07 34.52 -7.24
N LEU A 973 -18.97 34.88 -6.57
CA LEU A 973 -18.03 33.92 -5.97
C LEU A 973 -18.74 33.00 -4.96
N ASP A 974 -19.55 33.56 -4.06
CA ASP A 974 -20.33 32.80 -3.08
C ASP A 974 -21.32 31.84 -3.76
N THR A 975 -21.92 32.25 -4.87
CA THR A 975 -22.77 31.37 -5.68
C THR A 975 -21.97 30.21 -6.28
N LEU A 976 -20.73 30.45 -6.72
CA LEU A 976 -19.88 29.41 -7.30
C LEU A 976 -19.41 28.41 -6.24
N LEU A 977 -18.96 28.89 -5.08
CA LEU A 977 -18.50 28.04 -3.98
C LEU A 977 -19.66 27.29 -3.32
N THR A 978 -20.78 27.99 -3.07
CA THR A 978 -21.87 27.49 -2.22
C THR A 978 -23.00 26.84 -3.01
N GLU A 979 -23.49 27.47 -4.09
CA GLU A 979 -24.62 26.92 -4.88
C GLU A 979 -24.17 25.97 -5.99
N THR A 980 -22.99 26.23 -6.58
CA THR A 980 -22.43 25.41 -7.67
C THR A 980 -21.48 24.32 -7.13
N GLY A 981 -20.99 24.47 -5.89
CA GLY A 981 -20.16 23.48 -5.20
C GLY A 981 -18.71 23.42 -5.68
N MET A 982 -18.19 24.49 -6.29
CA MET A 982 -16.82 24.53 -6.80
C MET A 982 -15.79 24.73 -5.69
N ALA A 983 -14.66 24.03 -5.76
CA ALA A 983 -13.54 24.29 -4.86
C ALA A 983 -12.84 25.62 -5.20
N GLY A 984 -12.18 26.24 -4.23
CA GLY A 984 -11.49 27.51 -4.47
C GLY A 984 -10.33 27.37 -5.45
N GLY A 985 -9.63 26.24 -5.42
CA GLY A 985 -8.63 25.87 -6.42
C GLY A 985 -9.19 25.82 -7.84
N ASP A 986 -10.38 25.24 -8.03
CA ASP A 986 -11.04 25.17 -9.35
C ASP A 986 -11.41 26.56 -9.87
N VAL A 987 -11.83 27.46 -8.99
CA VAL A 987 -12.11 28.86 -9.34
C VAL A 987 -10.84 29.59 -9.77
N ILE A 988 -9.71 29.37 -9.07
CA ILE A 988 -8.40 29.92 -9.45
C ILE A 988 -7.96 29.38 -10.81
N ASP A 989 -8.10 28.09 -11.02
CA ASP A 989 -7.76 27.42 -12.26
C ASP A 989 -8.58 27.98 -13.43
N GLN A 990 -9.89 28.13 -13.26
CA GLN A 990 -10.76 28.72 -14.28
C GLN A 990 -10.46 30.19 -14.53
N LEU A 991 -10.20 30.97 -13.48
CA LEU A 991 -9.77 32.36 -13.61
C LEU A 991 -8.47 32.44 -14.41
N HIS A 992 -7.47 31.63 -14.05
CA HIS A 992 -6.17 31.57 -14.73
C HIS A 992 -6.33 31.22 -16.21
N ARG A 993 -7.16 30.22 -16.54
CA ARG A 993 -7.44 29.80 -17.92
C ARG A 993 -8.12 30.91 -18.73
N SER A 994 -9.06 31.61 -18.13
CA SER A 994 -9.95 32.55 -18.83
C SER A 994 -9.43 34.00 -18.87
N VAL A 995 -8.35 34.34 -18.15
CA VAL A 995 -7.80 35.72 -18.07
C VAL A 995 -7.59 36.36 -19.44
N TRP A 996 -7.13 35.57 -20.41
CA TRP A 996 -6.79 36.05 -21.76
C TRP A 996 -7.99 36.11 -22.71
N GLU A 997 -9.11 35.52 -22.32
CA GLU A 997 -10.36 35.50 -23.10
C GLU A 997 -11.28 36.65 -22.73
N PHE A 998 -11.11 37.21 -21.52
CA PHE A 998 -11.86 38.37 -21.07
C PHE A 998 -11.50 39.63 -21.88
N ASP A 999 -12.49 40.51 -22.14
CA ASP A 999 -12.27 41.80 -22.79
C ASP A 999 -11.65 42.83 -21.81
N LEU A 1000 -10.44 42.54 -21.34
CA LEU A 1000 -9.68 43.35 -20.38
C LEU A 1000 -8.55 44.12 -21.06
N SER A 1001 -8.20 45.30 -20.53
CA SER A 1001 -6.95 45.95 -20.94
C SER A 1001 -5.76 45.12 -20.47
N GLU A 1002 -4.64 45.20 -21.21
CA GLU A 1002 -3.40 44.46 -20.88
C GLU A 1002 -2.93 44.71 -19.43
N ARG A 1003 -3.20 45.89 -18.88
CA ARG A 1003 -2.89 46.21 -17.47
C ARG A 1003 -3.80 45.49 -16.48
N GLU A 1004 -5.08 45.39 -16.77
CA GLU A 1004 -6.05 44.69 -15.93
C GLU A 1004 -5.82 43.18 -15.96
N ALA A 1005 -5.51 42.61 -17.13
CA ALA A 1005 -5.14 41.20 -17.27
C ALA A 1005 -3.86 40.85 -16.48
N VAL A 1006 -2.82 41.68 -16.57
CA VAL A 1006 -1.58 41.49 -15.78
C VAL A 1006 -1.86 41.59 -14.28
N ARG A 1007 -2.68 42.56 -13.86
CA ARG A 1007 -3.06 42.73 -12.47
C ARG A 1007 -3.86 41.55 -11.94
N LEU A 1008 -4.79 41.03 -12.73
CA LEU A 1008 -5.54 39.81 -12.42
C LEU A 1008 -4.60 38.61 -12.28
N MET A 1009 -3.70 38.42 -13.23
CA MET A 1009 -2.72 37.33 -13.22
C MET A 1009 -1.80 37.36 -11.99
N GLU A 1010 -1.32 38.55 -11.59
CA GLU A 1010 -0.51 38.71 -10.38
C GLU A 1010 -1.28 38.30 -9.12
N ARG A 1011 -2.55 38.69 -9.01
CA ARG A 1011 -3.39 38.35 -7.84
C ARG A 1011 -3.79 36.88 -7.82
N ILE A 1012 -4.03 36.28 -8.99
CA ILE A 1012 -4.24 34.84 -9.14
C ILE A 1012 -3.02 34.09 -8.61
N GLY A 1013 -1.81 34.42 -9.07
CA GLY A 1013 -0.59 33.74 -8.62
C GLY A 1013 -0.29 33.92 -7.12
N GLU A 1014 -0.59 35.10 -6.56
CA GLU A 1014 -0.46 35.33 -5.11
C GLU A 1014 -1.49 34.54 -4.29
N ALA A 1015 -2.73 34.46 -4.76
CA ALA A 1015 -3.78 33.67 -4.11
C ALA A 1015 -3.46 32.16 -4.20
N ASP A 1016 -3.06 31.69 -5.38
CA ASP A 1016 -2.66 30.31 -5.64
C ASP A 1016 -1.49 29.86 -4.75
N TYR A 1017 -0.41 30.64 -4.70
CA TYR A 1017 0.73 30.36 -3.82
C TYR A 1017 0.30 30.26 -2.35
N ARG A 1018 -0.52 31.20 -1.87
CA ARG A 1018 -0.99 31.19 -0.48
C ARG A 1018 -1.89 30.01 -0.19
N ILE A 1019 -2.78 29.64 -1.11
CA ILE A 1019 -3.65 28.47 -0.97
C ILE A 1019 -2.80 27.19 -0.95
N SER A 1020 -1.79 27.09 -1.82
CA SER A 1020 -0.86 25.94 -1.86
C SER A 1020 -0.02 25.77 -0.58
N GLU A 1021 0.25 26.87 0.14
CA GLU A 1021 0.90 26.88 1.46
C GLU A 1021 -0.10 26.68 2.63
N GLY A 1022 -1.39 26.41 2.32
CA GLY A 1022 -2.44 26.10 3.29
C GLY A 1022 -3.28 27.28 3.79
N ALA A 1023 -3.34 28.40 3.06
CA ALA A 1023 -4.22 29.52 3.41
C ALA A 1023 -5.69 29.23 3.04
N ASN A 1024 -6.63 29.80 3.82
CA ASN A 1024 -8.07 29.61 3.60
C ASN A 1024 -8.53 30.14 2.21
N GLU A 1025 -9.12 29.26 1.42
CA GLU A 1025 -9.48 29.49 0.02
C GLU A 1025 -10.46 30.65 -0.19
N GLN A 1026 -11.59 30.65 0.54
CA GLN A 1026 -12.59 31.70 0.41
C GLN A 1026 -12.01 33.07 0.80
N VAL A 1027 -11.22 33.13 1.87
CA VAL A 1027 -10.56 34.37 2.30
C VAL A 1027 -9.55 34.84 1.25
N GLN A 1028 -8.77 33.94 0.64
CA GLN A 1028 -7.81 34.32 -0.40
C GLN A 1028 -8.51 34.76 -1.70
N LEU A 1029 -9.61 34.11 -2.09
CA LEU A 1029 -10.39 34.49 -3.27
C LEU A 1029 -11.15 35.80 -3.08
N GLU A 1030 -11.75 36.01 -1.90
CA GLU A 1030 -12.33 37.31 -1.54
C GLU A 1030 -11.25 38.40 -1.48
N ALA A 1031 -10.05 38.08 -0.98
CA ALA A 1031 -8.92 39.00 -0.97
C ALA A 1031 -8.43 39.33 -2.38
N LEU A 1032 -8.43 38.36 -3.30
CA LEU A 1032 -8.14 38.56 -4.72
C LEU A 1032 -9.16 39.53 -5.34
N LEU A 1033 -10.46 39.27 -5.20
CA LEU A 1033 -11.52 40.14 -5.74
C LEU A 1033 -11.51 41.53 -5.12
N ALA A 1034 -11.26 41.63 -3.80
CA ALA A 1034 -11.11 42.90 -3.10
C ALA A 1034 -9.88 43.66 -3.61
N ALA A 1035 -8.76 42.97 -3.81
CA ALA A 1035 -7.54 43.57 -4.34
C ALA A 1035 -7.73 44.08 -5.77
N LEU A 1036 -8.60 43.47 -6.59
CA LEU A 1036 -8.98 43.98 -7.91
C LEU A 1036 -9.92 45.19 -7.84
N SER A 1037 -10.77 45.23 -6.82
CA SER A 1037 -11.76 46.31 -6.61
C SER A 1037 -11.16 47.61 -6.05
N LEU A 1038 -9.96 47.55 -5.48
CA LEU A 1038 -9.26 48.72 -4.96
C LEU A 1038 -8.61 49.53 -6.10
N PRO A 1039 -8.57 50.87 -6.06
CA PRO A 1039 -7.85 51.65 -7.06
C PRO A 1039 -6.33 51.47 -6.91
N ASP A 1040 -5.59 51.46 -8.03
CA ASP A 1040 -4.13 51.39 -8.02
C ASP A 1040 -3.52 52.55 -7.22
N GLU A 1041 -2.53 52.27 -6.36
CA GLU A 1041 -1.81 53.31 -5.60
C GLU A 1041 -0.99 54.26 -6.50
N ASP A 1042 -0.85 53.95 -7.79
CA ASP A 1042 -0.29 54.84 -8.80
C ASP A 1042 -1.38 55.63 -9.54
N GLY A 1043 -1.77 56.77 -8.94
CA GLY A 1043 -2.86 57.60 -9.42
C GLY A 1043 -2.73 58.09 -10.87
N THR A 1044 -3.80 57.88 -11.65
CA THR A 1044 -4.30 58.89 -12.59
C THR A 1044 -5.84 58.88 -12.61
N ALA A 1045 -6.42 60.06 -12.43
CA ALA A 1045 -7.86 60.26 -12.24
C ALA A 1045 -8.68 60.20 -13.54
N ALA A 1046 -9.86 59.59 -13.45
CA ALA A 1046 -11.10 59.98 -14.16
C ALA A 1046 -12.27 59.22 -13.50
N GLY A 1047 -13.27 59.78 -12.84
CA GLY A 1047 -13.62 61.14 -12.46
C GLY A 1047 -15.11 61.15 -12.13
N ASP A 1048 -15.51 61.55 -10.93
CA ASP A 1048 -16.63 62.48 -10.77
C ASP A 1048 -16.62 63.14 -9.39
N ALA A 1049 -17.03 64.39 -9.40
CA ALA A 1049 -16.89 65.38 -8.34
C ALA A 1049 -17.96 65.24 -7.25
N GLY A 1050 -17.64 65.60 -5.99
CA GLY A 1050 -18.72 65.73 -5.02
C GLY A 1050 -18.43 65.99 -3.54
N ASN A 1051 -17.69 67.04 -3.21
CA ASN A 1051 -18.02 67.96 -2.10
C ASN A 1051 -17.76 67.54 -0.62
N GLY A 1052 -16.68 68.14 -0.06
CA GLY A 1052 -16.61 68.69 1.31
C GLY A 1052 -16.35 67.71 2.47
N GLY A 1053 -15.48 67.96 3.45
CA GLY A 1053 -14.65 69.11 3.76
C GLY A 1053 -13.99 68.93 5.13
N ASP A 1054 -12.73 69.37 5.19
CA ASP A 1054 -12.07 69.99 6.34
C ASP A 1054 -11.48 69.19 7.54
N SER A 1055 -10.25 69.63 7.88
CA SER A 1055 -9.43 69.49 9.10
C SER A 1055 -8.93 68.09 9.49
N GLY A 1056 -7.67 67.83 9.85
CA GLY A 1056 -6.49 68.69 10.01
C GLY A 1056 -5.36 67.95 10.76
N SER A 1057 -4.12 68.21 10.35
CA SER A 1057 -2.88 68.30 11.16
C SER A 1057 -2.24 67.07 11.84
N GLY A 1058 -0.91 66.98 11.65
CA GLY A 1058 0.06 66.35 12.59
C GLY A 1058 0.88 65.23 11.96
N THR A 1059 1.92 65.45 11.14
CA THR A 1059 3.33 65.69 11.58
C THR A 1059 3.73 64.73 12.73
N THR A 1060 4.74 63.85 12.65
CA THR A 1060 6.17 64.14 12.41
C THR A 1060 7.01 62.85 12.55
N GLU A 1061 8.07 62.74 11.73
CA GLU A 1061 9.39 62.05 11.93
C GLU A 1061 9.46 60.52 12.08
N ARG A 1062 10.14 59.79 11.16
CA ARG A 1062 11.61 59.60 11.03
C ARG A 1062 12.22 58.98 12.30
N ARG A 1063 13.01 57.91 12.29
CA ARG A 1063 14.05 57.45 11.34
C ARG A 1063 14.69 56.17 11.93
N HIS A 1064 15.23 55.30 11.06
CA HIS A 1064 16.46 54.48 11.19
C HIS A 1064 16.62 53.57 12.43
N SER A 1065 17.27 52.41 12.37
CA SER A 1065 18.00 51.63 11.36
C SER A 1065 18.42 50.32 12.05
N ASP A 1066 18.82 49.33 11.25
CA ASP A 1066 19.72 48.23 11.59
C ASP A 1066 19.18 47.20 12.61
N ALA A 1067 19.51 45.92 12.61
CA ALA A 1067 20.12 44.96 11.71
C ALA A 1067 20.01 43.60 12.46
N GLU A 1068 20.32 42.51 11.75
CA GLU A 1068 20.70 41.19 12.29
C GLU A 1068 19.60 40.25 12.79
N GLY A 1069 19.47 39.12 12.07
CA GLY A 1069 19.59 37.81 12.70
C GLY A 1069 18.44 36.83 12.51
N ALA A 1070 18.33 36.22 11.33
CA ALA A 1070 18.20 34.76 11.08
C ALA A 1070 17.96 34.54 9.59
#